data_AF-X2L848-F1
#
_entry.id   AF-X2L848-F1
#
_cell.length_a   1.000
_cell.length_b   1.000
_cell.length_c   1.000
_cell.angle_alpha   90.00
_cell.angle_beta   90.00
_cell.angle_gamma   90.00
#
_symmetry.space_group_name_H-M   'P 1'
#
loop_
_entity.id
_entity.type
_entity.pdbx_description
1 polymer ?
#
loop_
_entity_poly.entity_id
_entity_poly.type
_entity_poly.pdbx_seq_one_letter_code
_entity_poly.pdbx_strand_id
1 'polypeptide(L)'
;MLQELVLDAKNVPPGWALVEGNLGRRGRHLSSSLRMLRSDAGPTEEVPLAALASGRIFELIRFPANVGKIVWRPPLIGQYDRSQIRIRRIGWIKRTVLMAVRVLRTYLRLAPEEREECGLSLPHALFDLPGAYRICTDFRVRMWTQPYSEWIERHDTLSERDRGRIREHIERFASRPRFHLVVAAHGEGGVEAVRRSVASLDAQLYREYDCTVVDPHGALAAGGDGVPAKGRGELAPWLSDFNTRLAAGHSRDWIVLMRAGDTLPPQSLYWLAWQIQAAVDAAVVYSDDDAMDEAGARHDPRFKPDWSPEHLRAVHYIGSAAAMRGDAIAAAGGIRPECCRHGNYDLLLRIVDAGPARVVHVPAVLYHRALRGQGEWESGPSCNVALKAHLARNRVEADIMPAPPAGRHIRYRLPDSPPLVTIVIPTRDALALLERCVESLLEKTTYPRYELLVVDNRSRTPDALAYLQRISTHPRVRVVRYRRRFNYSAINNFASRLAQGEALCLLNNDTEIISPDWLEEMVGHLIQKRVGAVGAKLYYPDGRVQHAGVTVGPGGCATHLHLDLDRATGGYCGRAAIAQELSAVTGACLLTWKSVYQELGGLEEKRLTVGFNDIDYCMRLREAGWRVIFTPHAELYHHESATRGNDDPLPRRLRARREVQFMRRRWRERMTNDPYYNPNLSYRRPDFALGESRRVRRPWQHPASS
;
A
#
# COMPACT_ATOMS: atom_id res chain seq x y z
N MET A 1 -7.02 -27.11 -8.88
CA MET A 1 -6.09 -28.08 -9.52
C MET A 1 -5.26 -27.32 -10.55
N LEU A 2 -3.93 -27.35 -10.45
CA LEU A 2 -3.02 -26.72 -11.43
C LEU A 2 -3.19 -27.44 -12.79
N GLN A 3 -3.56 -26.71 -13.84
CA GLN A 3 -3.65 -27.26 -15.19
C GLN A 3 -2.22 -27.48 -15.72
N GLU A 4 -1.77 -28.73 -15.87
CA GLU A 4 -0.47 -29.04 -16.47
C GLU A 4 -0.64 -29.39 -17.95
N LEU A 5 0.12 -28.74 -18.84
CA LEU A 5 0.03 -28.94 -20.29
C LEU A 5 1.31 -29.60 -20.81
N VAL A 6 1.18 -30.82 -21.33
CA VAL A 6 2.32 -31.56 -21.90
C VAL A 6 2.70 -30.96 -23.25
N LEU A 7 3.96 -30.53 -23.39
CA LEU A 7 4.56 -30.06 -24.63
C LEU A 7 5.22 -31.23 -25.37
N ASP A 8 5.26 -31.15 -26.71
CA ASP A 8 5.91 -32.19 -27.51
C ASP A 8 7.44 -32.15 -27.35
N ALA A 9 7.99 -33.16 -26.68
CA ALA A 9 9.42 -33.28 -26.40
C ALA A 9 10.24 -33.71 -27.63
N LYS A 10 9.61 -34.28 -28.68
CA LYS A 10 10.32 -34.80 -29.87
C LYS A 10 11.06 -33.72 -30.68
N ASN A 11 10.77 -32.44 -30.42
CA ASN A 11 11.33 -31.29 -31.16
C ASN A 11 12.19 -30.35 -30.29
N VAL A 12 12.62 -30.77 -29.10
CA VAL A 12 13.39 -29.91 -28.19
C VAL A 12 14.89 -30.13 -28.44
N PRO A 13 15.62 -29.11 -28.93
CA PRO A 13 17.03 -29.28 -29.25
C PRO A 13 17.88 -29.34 -27.97
N PRO A 14 18.89 -30.24 -27.88
CA PRO A 14 19.84 -30.21 -26.78
C PRO A 14 20.61 -28.87 -26.79
N GLY A 15 20.79 -28.28 -25.60
CA GLY A 15 21.47 -26.99 -25.45
C GLY A 15 20.51 -25.79 -25.41
N TRP A 16 20.97 -24.62 -25.85
CA TRP A 16 20.21 -23.38 -25.71
C TRP A 16 19.08 -23.29 -26.75
N ALA A 17 17.87 -23.05 -26.27
CA ALA A 17 16.70 -22.76 -27.08
C ALA A 17 15.98 -21.50 -26.58
N LEU A 18 15.24 -20.86 -27.47
CA LEU A 18 14.37 -19.74 -27.16
C LEU A 18 12.96 -20.26 -26.94
N VAL A 19 12.40 -19.99 -25.77
CA VAL A 19 11.00 -20.24 -25.42
C VAL A 19 10.24 -18.93 -25.60
N GLU A 20 9.30 -18.92 -26.54
CA GLU A 20 8.44 -17.79 -26.83
C GLU A 20 6.98 -18.16 -26.62
N GLY A 21 6.18 -17.23 -26.11
CA GLY A 21 4.74 -17.44 -26.03
C GLY A 21 3.96 -16.17 -25.86
N ASN A 22 2.65 -16.25 -26.07
CA ASN A 22 1.73 -15.17 -25.79
C ASN A 22 0.53 -15.71 -25.03
N LEU A 23 0.36 -15.24 -23.80
CA LEU A 23 -0.66 -15.68 -22.87
C LEU A 23 -2.04 -15.07 -23.16
N GLY A 24 -2.16 -14.16 -24.14
CA GLY A 24 -3.42 -13.50 -24.52
C GLY A 24 -3.96 -12.50 -23.49
N ARG A 25 -3.47 -12.58 -22.25
CA ARG A 25 -3.79 -11.70 -21.13
C ARG A 25 -2.64 -10.74 -20.84
N ARG A 26 -2.96 -9.47 -20.62
CA ARG A 26 -2.03 -8.47 -20.09
C ARG A 26 -2.16 -8.45 -18.56
N GLY A 27 -1.05 -8.31 -17.85
CA GLY A 27 -1.06 -8.35 -16.39
C GLY A 27 0.30 -8.72 -15.81
N ARG A 28 0.53 -8.32 -14.54
CA ARG A 28 1.84 -8.44 -13.87
C ARG A 28 2.00 -9.71 -13.01
N HIS A 29 0.99 -10.58 -12.97
CA HIS A 29 0.95 -11.79 -12.13
C HIS A 29 0.72 -13.08 -12.94
N LEU A 30 1.46 -13.24 -14.04
CA LEU A 30 1.41 -14.45 -14.87
C LEU A 30 2.62 -15.33 -14.53
N SER A 31 2.59 -15.97 -13.37
CA SER A 31 3.63 -16.93 -12.96
C SER A 31 3.47 -18.21 -13.78
N SER A 32 4.48 -18.58 -14.55
CA SER A 32 4.48 -19.81 -15.32
C SER A 32 5.82 -20.52 -15.16
N SER A 33 5.84 -21.85 -15.32
CA SER A 33 7.08 -22.63 -15.28
C SER A 33 7.07 -23.72 -16.35
N LEU A 34 8.28 -24.18 -16.69
CA LEU A 34 8.52 -25.27 -17.61
C LEU A 34 9.29 -26.35 -16.86
N ARG A 35 8.63 -27.49 -16.67
CA ARG A 35 9.16 -28.64 -15.98
C ARG A 35 9.74 -29.63 -16.98
N MET A 36 11.02 -29.96 -16.82
CA MET A 36 11.78 -30.86 -17.68
C MET A 36 12.00 -32.17 -16.94
N LEU A 37 11.39 -33.25 -17.43
CA LEU A 37 11.56 -34.60 -16.90
C LEU A 37 12.61 -35.32 -17.75
N ARG A 38 13.69 -35.76 -17.10
CA ARG A 38 14.77 -36.48 -17.77
C ARG A 38 14.38 -37.94 -17.98
N SER A 39 14.85 -38.54 -19.07
CA SER A 39 14.54 -39.94 -19.42
C SER A 39 15.27 -40.98 -18.55
N ASP A 40 16.26 -40.57 -17.75
CA ASP A 40 17.19 -41.42 -17.00
C ASP A 40 16.93 -41.48 -15.48
N ALA A 41 15.69 -41.25 -15.03
CA ALA A 41 15.33 -41.14 -13.60
C ALA A 41 16.10 -40.06 -12.80
N GLY A 42 16.80 -39.15 -13.48
CA GLY A 42 17.47 -38.00 -12.87
C GLY A 42 16.49 -36.96 -12.29
N PRO A 43 16.98 -35.99 -11.50
CA PRO A 43 16.14 -34.97 -10.88
C PRO A 43 15.37 -34.17 -11.93
N THR A 44 14.10 -33.90 -11.64
CA THR A 44 13.25 -33.04 -12.47
C THR A 44 13.67 -31.59 -12.29
N GLU A 45 13.95 -30.89 -13.38
CA GLU A 45 14.35 -29.48 -13.36
C GLU A 45 13.14 -28.61 -13.73
N GLU A 46 12.74 -27.70 -12.85
CA GLU A 46 11.65 -26.76 -13.11
C GLU A 46 12.23 -25.37 -13.35
N VAL A 47 12.09 -24.88 -14.58
CA VAL A 47 12.59 -23.57 -14.99
C VAL A 47 11.42 -22.58 -15.07
N PRO A 48 11.45 -21.50 -14.29
CA PRO A 48 10.41 -20.49 -14.33
C PRO A 48 10.41 -19.68 -15.64
N LEU A 49 9.22 -19.37 -16.15
CA LEU A 49 8.97 -18.59 -17.35
C LEU A 49 8.34 -17.24 -16.98
N ALA A 50 9.16 -16.19 -16.97
CA ALA A 50 8.68 -14.83 -16.73
C ALA A 50 7.94 -14.27 -17.96
N ALA A 51 6.63 -14.04 -17.85
CA ALA A 51 5.89 -13.26 -18.83
C ALA A 51 6.22 -11.77 -18.69
N LEU A 52 6.28 -11.05 -19.81
CA LEU A 52 6.24 -9.58 -19.82
C LEU A 52 4.84 -9.10 -19.45
N ALA A 53 4.70 -7.84 -19.01
CA ALA A 53 3.40 -7.23 -18.71
C ALA A 53 2.42 -7.27 -19.91
N SER A 54 2.96 -7.39 -21.13
CA SER A 54 2.19 -7.58 -22.36
C SER A 54 1.62 -9.00 -22.54
N GLY A 55 1.86 -9.92 -21.60
CA GLY A 55 1.52 -11.34 -21.73
C GLY A 55 2.52 -12.17 -22.55
N ARG A 56 3.63 -11.56 -23.00
CA ARG A 56 4.62 -12.23 -23.87
C ARG A 56 5.69 -12.94 -23.04
N ILE A 57 5.86 -14.24 -23.24
CA ILE A 57 6.99 -15.02 -22.75
C ILE A 57 8.11 -14.97 -23.81
N PHE A 58 9.34 -14.70 -23.37
CA PHE A 58 10.51 -14.63 -24.25
C PHE A 58 11.79 -14.92 -23.45
N GLU A 59 12.15 -16.19 -23.35
CA GLU A 59 13.20 -16.67 -22.45
C GLU A 59 14.16 -17.65 -23.14
N LEU A 60 15.47 -17.44 -23.01
CA LEU A 60 16.49 -18.43 -23.40
C LEU A 60 16.68 -19.43 -22.26
N ILE A 61 16.49 -20.71 -22.57
CA ILE A 61 16.64 -21.82 -21.62
C ILE A 61 17.65 -22.82 -22.20
N ARG A 62 18.50 -23.38 -21.33
CA ARG A 62 19.41 -24.46 -21.70
C ARG A 62 18.75 -25.79 -21.36
N PHE A 63 18.42 -26.57 -22.37
CA PHE A 63 17.84 -27.89 -22.22
C PHE A 63 18.93 -28.96 -22.04
N PRO A 64 18.80 -29.87 -21.06
CA PRO A 64 19.63 -31.07 -20.95
C PRO A 64 19.58 -31.94 -22.20
N ALA A 65 20.61 -32.76 -22.42
CA ALA A 65 20.68 -33.61 -23.61
C ALA A 65 19.64 -34.76 -23.62
N ASN A 66 19.04 -35.07 -22.48
CA ASN A 66 18.21 -36.25 -22.25
C ASN A 66 16.81 -35.91 -21.68
N VAL A 67 16.20 -34.84 -22.18
CA VAL A 67 14.83 -34.46 -21.77
C VAL A 67 13.84 -35.43 -22.43
N GLY A 68 13.18 -36.26 -21.62
CA GLY A 68 12.17 -37.22 -22.09
C GLY A 68 10.77 -36.62 -22.19
N LYS A 69 10.42 -35.67 -21.31
CA LYS A 69 9.12 -35.01 -21.31
C LYS A 69 9.22 -33.57 -20.83
N ILE A 70 8.46 -32.68 -21.45
CA ILE A 70 8.31 -31.29 -21.03
C ILE A 70 6.87 -31.02 -20.65
N VAL A 71 6.68 -30.42 -19.48
CA VAL A 71 5.37 -30.00 -18.98
C VAL A 71 5.41 -28.49 -18.77
N TRP A 72 4.51 -27.79 -19.44
CA TRP A 72 4.28 -26.38 -19.21
C TRP A 72 3.20 -26.19 -18.15
N ARG A 73 3.52 -25.39 -17.14
CA ARG A 73 2.59 -24.95 -16.10
C ARG A 73 2.21 -23.49 -16.41
N PRO A 74 1.05 -23.25 -17.03
CA PRO A 74 0.55 -21.90 -17.23
C PRO A 74 0.18 -21.23 -15.89
N PRO A 75 -0.08 -19.91 -15.89
CA PRO A 75 -0.59 -19.20 -14.72
C PRO A 75 -1.89 -19.78 -14.15
N LEU A 76 -2.11 -19.57 -12.85
CA LEU A 76 -3.28 -20.09 -12.11
C LEU A 76 -4.62 -19.54 -12.59
N ILE A 77 -4.64 -18.34 -13.19
CA ILE A 77 -5.88 -17.63 -13.55
C ILE A 77 -5.94 -17.41 -15.06
N GLY A 78 -6.75 -18.22 -15.75
CA GLY A 78 -7.02 -18.11 -17.18
C GLY A 78 -7.26 -19.47 -17.82
N GLN A 79 -7.68 -19.48 -19.08
CA GLN A 79 -7.69 -20.68 -19.91
C GLN A 79 -6.48 -20.62 -20.85
N TYR A 80 -5.67 -21.68 -20.84
CA TYR A 80 -4.42 -21.75 -21.58
C TYR A 80 -4.35 -23.01 -22.42
N ASP A 81 -3.66 -22.90 -23.56
CA ASP A 81 -3.45 -24.01 -24.49
C ASP A 81 -1.97 -24.16 -24.83
N ARG A 82 -1.52 -25.41 -25.00
CA ARG A 82 -0.12 -25.74 -25.30
C ARG A 82 0.43 -25.02 -26.54
N SER A 83 -0.41 -24.67 -27.52
CA SER A 83 -0.02 -23.95 -28.74
C SER A 83 0.46 -22.52 -28.49
N GLN A 84 0.20 -21.97 -27.30
CA GLN A 84 0.63 -20.64 -26.89
C GLN A 84 2.12 -20.55 -26.56
N ILE A 85 2.81 -21.69 -26.38
CA ILE A 85 4.26 -21.76 -26.15
C ILE A 85 4.95 -22.45 -27.32
N ARG A 86 6.05 -21.86 -27.78
CA ARG A 86 6.91 -22.39 -28.84
C ARG A 86 8.35 -22.42 -28.37
N ILE A 87 9.00 -23.56 -28.55
CA ILE A 87 10.42 -23.75 -28.27
C ILE A 87 11.14 -23.78 -29.62
N ARG A 88 12.14 -22.93 -29.80
CA ARG A 88 12.90 -22.80 -31.06
C ARG A 88 14.40 -22.89 -30.82
N ARG A 89 15.11 -23.67 -31.63
CA ARG A 89 16.58 -23.67 -31.63
C ARG A 89 17.09 -22.29 -32.02
N ILE A 90 18.15 -21.83 -31.36
CA ILE A 90 18.76 -20.54 -31.65
C ILE A 90 20.26 -20.71 -31.94
N GLY A 91 20.74 -20.02 -32.97
CA GLY A 91 22.16 -19.98 -33.30
C GLY A 91 22.98 -19.23 -32.25
N TRP A 92 24.27 -19.57 -32.14
CA TRP A 92 25.16 -19.07 -31.09
C TRP A 92 25.30 -17.53 -31.10
N ILE A 93 25.38 -16.90 -32.27
CA ILE A 93 25.47 -15.43 -32.41
C ILE A 93 24.23 -14.75 -31.81
N LYS A 94 23.04 -15.16 -32.25
CA LYS A 94 21.76 -14.56 -31.81
C LYS A 94 21.54 -14.79 -30.31
N ARG A 95 21.91 -15.97 -29.79
CA ARG A 95 21.92 -16.27 -28.35
C ARG A 95 22.80 -15.27 -27.59
N THR A 96 24.06 -15.11 -28.01
CA THR A 96 25.03 -14.23 -27.35
C THR A 96 24.54 -12.78 -27.33
N VAL A 97 24.01 -12.27 -28.44
CA VAL A 97 23.45 -10.90 -28.52
C VAL A 97 22.26 -10.72 -27.57
N LEU A 98 21.30 -11.65 -27.57
CA LEU A 98 20.15 -11.57 -26.67
C LEU A 98 20.55 -11.62 -25.20
N MET A 99 21.54 -12.45 -24.85
CA MET A 99 22.09 -12.50 -23.50
C MET A 99 22.77 -11.18 -23.13
N ALA A 100 23.67 -10.67 -23.97
CA ALA A 100 24.41 -9.43 -23.73
C ALA A 100 23.49 -8.22 -23.59
N VAL A 101 22.50 -8.06 -24.47
CA VAL A 101 21.52 -6.97 -24.39
C VAL A 101 20.74 -7.04 -23.08
N ARG A 102 20.35 -8.24 -22.64
CA ARG A 102 19.64 -8.40 -21.37
C ARG A 102 20.54 -8.08 -20.18
N VAL A 103 21.73 -8.67 -20.12
CA VAL A 103 22.69 -8.46 -19.03
C VAL A 103 23.03 -6.98 -18.91
N LEU A 104 23.36 -6.30 -20.02
CA LEU A 104 23.67 -4.88 -20.05
C LEU A 104 22.49 -4.01 -19.58
N ARG A 105 21.28 -4.27 -20.10
CA ARG A 105 20.09 -3.52 -19.68
C ARG A 105 19.77 -3.71 -18.21
N THR A 106 19.89 -4.93 -17.70
CA THR A 106 19.70 -5.21 -16.27
C THR A 106 20.76 -4.51 -15.45
N TYR A 107 22.05 -4.68 -15.80
CA TYR A 107 23.17 -4.07 -15.10
C TYR A 107 23.01 -2.55 -14.99
N LEU A 108 22.74 -1.85 -16.10
CA LEU A 108 22.53 -0.40 -16.11
C LEU A 108 21.28 0.06 -15.33
N ARG A 109 20.30 -0.83 -15.13
CA ARG A 109 19.06 -0.53 -14.41
C ARG A 109 19.19 -0.75 -12.90
N LEU A 110 19.97 -1.73 -12.46
CA LEU A 110 20.17 -2.04 -11.03
C LEU A 110 21.07 -0.99 -10.37
N ALA A 111 20.73 -0.57 -9.16
CA ALA A 111 21.62 0.17 -8.26
C ALA A 111 22.80 -0.71 -7.80
N PRO A 112 23.93 -0.14 -7.35
CA PRO A 112 25.10 -0.91 -6.93
C PRO A 112 24.80 -2.00 -5.90
N GLU A 113 23.99 -1.68 -4.89
CA GLU A 113 23.60 -2.59 -3.81
C GLU A 113 22.81 -3.78 -4.37
N GLU A 114 21.90 -3.52 -5.32
CA GLU A 114 21.06 -4.55 -5.95
C GLU A 114 21.88 -5.47 -6.86
N ARG A 115 22.98 -4.98 -7.44
CA ARG A 115 23.91 -5.81 -8.22
C ARG A 115 24.69 -6.75 -7.32
N GLU A 116 25.11 -6.26 -6.17
CA GLU A 116 25.77 -7.06 -5.15
C GLU A 116 24.83 -8.14 -4.61
N GLU A 117 23.60 -7.77 -4.24
CA GLU A 117 22.57 -8.69 -3.75
C GLU A 117 22.24 -9.82 -4.73
N CYS A 118 22.18 -9.54 -6.04
CA CYS A 118 21.94 -10.58 -7.04
C CYS A 118 23.22 -11.25 -7.57
N GLY A 119 24.41 -10.85 -7.10
CA GLY A 119 25.70 -11.41 -7.53
C GLY A 119 26.15 -10.98 -8.94
N LEU A 120 25.51 -9.97 -9.54
CA LEU A 120 25.81 -9.46 -10.87
C LEU A 120 26.97 -8.45 -10.84
N SER A 121 28.18 -8.95 -10.63
CA SER A 121 29.41 -8.15 -10.70
C SER A 121 29.77 -7.76 -12.14
N LEU A 122 30.56 -6.70 -12.32
CA LEU A 122 31.08 -6.31 -13.63
C LEU A 122 31.92 -7.43 -14.28
N PRO A 123 32.82 -8.13 -13.56
CA PRO A 123 33.50 -9.31 -14.09
C PRO A 123 32.54 -10.42 -14.52
N HIS A 124 31.50 -10.74 -13.74
CA HIS A 124 30.51 -11.74 -14.13
C HIS A 124 29.77 -11.32 -15.41
N ALA A 125 29.35 -10.05 -15.50
CA ALA A 125 28.66 -9.52 -16.67
C ALA A 125 29.48 -9.53 -17.96
N LEU A 126 30.81 -9.41 -17.86
CA LEU A 126 31.73 -9.36 -19.00
C LEU A 126 32.32 -10.72 -19.38
N PHE A 127 32.66 -11.56 -18.40
CA PHE A 127 33.45 -12.79 -18.62
C PHE A 127 32.64 -14.09 -18.47
N ASP A 128 31.48 -14.10 -17.81
CA ASP A 128 30.54 -15.24 -17.77
C ASP A 128 29.15 -14.81 -18.22
N LEU A 129 29.01 -14.55 -19.52
CA LEU A 129 27.75 -14.08 -20.08
C LEU A 129 26.56 -15.06 -19.84
N PRO A 130 26.71 -16.39 -19.98
CA PRO A 130 25.64 -17.33 -19.65
C PRO A 130 25.27 -17.32 -18.16
N GLY A 131 26.24 -17.23 -17.23
CA GLY A 131 25.97 -17.11 -15.80
C GLY A 131 25.32 -15.79 -15.43
N ALA A 132 25.83 -14.67 -15.94
CA ALA A 132 25.22 -13.35 -15.77
C ALA A 132 23.80 -13.28 -16.34
N TYR A 133 23.55 -13.94 -17.47
CA TYR A 133 22.21 -14.05 -18.04
C TYR A 133 21.26 -14.87 -17.14
N ARG A 134 21.74 -15.98 -16.55
CA ARG A 134 20.96 -16.75 -15.56
C ARG A 134 20.65 -15.89 -14.35
N ILE A 135 21.63 -15.22 -13.76
CA ILE A 135 21.44 -14.26 -12.65
C ILE A 135 20.38 -13.22 -13.00
N CYS A 136 20.47 -12.59 -14.18
CA CYS A 136 19.49 -11.61 -14.64
C CYS A 136 18.08 -12.21 -14.84
N THR A 137 18.01 -13.46 -15.28
CA THR A 137 16.75 -14.17 -15.55
C THR A 137 16.11 -14.65 -14.25
N ASP A 138 16.89 -15.21 -13.32
CA ASP A 138 16.46 -15.60 -11.99
C ASP A 138 16.03 -14.38 -11.19
N PHE A 139 16.83 -13.31 -11.21
CA PHE A 139 16.43 -12.03 -10.66
C PHE A 139 15.11 -11.56 -11.26
N ARG A 140 14.94 -11.69 -12.59
CA ARG A 140 13.70 -11.30 -13.26
C ARG A 140 12.53 -12.15 -12.82
N VAL A 141 12.63 -13.47 -12.89
CA VAL A 141 11.62 -14.42 -12.42
C VAL A 141 11.24 -14.15 -10.98
N ARG A 142 12.23 -13.97 -10.10
CA ARG A 142 12.01 -13.67 -8.68
C ARG A 142 11.19 -12.41 -8.52
N MET A 143 11.37 -11.39 -9.37
CA MET A 143 10.40 -10.30 -9.43
C MET A 143 8.98 -10.89 -9.59
N TRP A 144 8.70 -11.69 -10.62
CA TRP A 144 7.35 -12.19 -10.90
C TRP A 144 6.78 -13.23 -9.90
N THR A 145 7.60 -13.96 -9.14
CA THR A 145 7.14 -15.14 -8.39
C THR A 145 7.75 -15.33 -7.00
N GLN A 146 8.45 -14.35 -6.41
CA GLN A 146 9.14 -14.53 -5.12
C GLN A 146 8.19 -15.08 -4.03
N PRO A 147 8.39 -16.32 -3.56
CA PRO A 147 7.65 -16.85 -2.42
C PRO A 147 8.07 -16.10 -1.16
N TYR A 148 7.16 -16.02 -0.19
CA TYR A 148 7.44 -15.31 1.05
C TYR A 148 8.59 -15.94 1.85
N SER A 149 8.75 -17.27 1.80
CA SER A 149 9.89 -17.97 2.41
C SER A 149 11.25 -17.50 1.89
N GLU A 150 11.38 -17.28 0.58
CA GLU A 150 12.60 -16.74 -0.03
C GLU A 150 12.84 -15.27 0.37
N TRP A 151 11.77 -14.50 0.55
CA TRP A 151 11.88 -13.14 1.07
C TRP A 151 12.39 -13.13 2.52
N ILE A 152 11.88 -14.02 3.37
CA ILE A 152 12.32 -14.18 4.77
C ILE A 152 13.82 -14.50 4.82
N GLU A 153 14.25 -15.52 4.08
CA GLU A 153 15.65 -15.96 4.05
C GLU A 153 16.63 -14.81 3.75
N ARG A 154 16.23 -13.92 2.84
CA ARG A 154 17.06 -12.77 2.43
C ARG A 154 16.98 -11.57 3.35
N HIS A 155 15.77 -11.22 3.77
CA HIS A 155 15.48 -9.90 4.31
C HIS A 155 15.16 -9.91 5.80
N ASP A 156 14.84 -11.07 6.39
CA ASP A 156 14.34 -11.16 7.76
C ASP A 156 15.03 -12.23 8.63
N THR A 157 15.83 -13.12 8.03
CA THR A 157 16.66 -14.06 8.80
C THR A 157 17.87 -13.36 9.43
N LEU A 158 18.12 -13.64 10.72
CA LEU A 158 19.30 -13.20 11.46
C LEU A 158 20.43 -14.23 11.33
N SER A 159 21.63 -13.77 10.99
CA SER A 159 22.86 -14.55 11.15
C SER A 159 23.40 -14.46 12.58
N GLU A 160 24.30 -15.37 12.98
CA GLU A 160 25.01 -15.26 14.26
C GLU A 160 25.82 -13.96 14.37
N ARG A 161 26.34 -13.46 13.25
CA ARG A 161 27.00 -12.15 13.18
C ARG A 161 26.03 -11.01 13.49
N ASP A 162 24.80 -11.07 12.97
CA ASP A 162 23.77 -10.08 13.29
C ASP A 162 23.41 -10.13 14.79
N ARG A 163 23.24 -11.33 15.36
CA ARG A 163 22.98 -11.51 16.80
C ARG A 163 24.11 -10.94 17.66
N GLY A 164 25.37 -11.17 17.28
CA GLY A 164 26.54 -10.56 17.93
C GLY A 164 26.48 -9.03 17.93
N ARG A 165 26.25 -8.43 16.76
CA ARG A 165 26.11 -6.97 16.63
C ARG A 165 24.94 -6.38 17.40
N ILE A 166 23.82 -7.09 17.46
CA ILE A 166 22.67 -6.68 18.26
C ILE A 166 23.06 -6.63 19.75
N ARG A 167 23.73 -7.67 20.27
CA ARG A 167 24.20 -7.70 21.66
C ARG A 167 25.14 -6.54 21.98
N GLU A 168 26.15 -6.30 21.13
CA GLU A 168 27.07 -5.16 21.26
C GLU A 168 26.33 -3.81 21.23
N HIS A 169 25.29 -3.69 20.40
CA HIS A 169 24.53 -2.44 20.31
C HIS A 169 23.68 -2.21 21.56
N ILE A 170 23.07 -3.24 22.13
CA ILE A 170 22.28 -3.16 23.38
C ILE A 170 23.15 -2.64 24.54
N GLU A 171 24.41 -3.09 24.62
CA GLU A 171 25.35 -2.61 25.64
C GLU A 171 25.62 -1.10 25.55
N ARG A 172 25.49 -0.51 24.35
CA ARG A 172 25.73 0.91 24.07
C ARG A 172 24.46 1.76 24.07
N PHE A 173 23.30 1.20 24.39
CA PHE A 173 22.06 1.97 24.45
C PHE A 173 22.14 3.07 25.51
N ALA A 174 21.87 4.31 25.10
CA ALA A 174 21.86 5.47 26.00
C ALA A 174 20.70 5.40 27.01
N SER A 175 19.59 4.77 26.60
CA SER A 175 18.50 4.42 27.50
C SER A 175 18.01 3.03 27.18
N ARG A 176 17.53 2.31 28.20
CA ARG A 176 16.99 0.96 28.06
C ARG A 176 15.48 0.99 28.30
N PRO A 177 14.66 1.24 27.28
CA PRO A 177 13.21 1.13 27.42
C PRO A 177 12.84 -0.24 27.99
N ARG A 178 12.03 -0.24 29.05
CA ARG A 178 11.50 -1.47 29.64
C ARG A 178 10.16 -1.79 29.00
N PHE A 179 9.90 -3.07 28.73
CA PHE A 179 8.62 -3.53 28.21
C PHE A 179 7.81 -4.30 29.26
N HIS A 180 6.49 -4.19 29.22
CA HIS A 180 5.58 -5.08 29.93
C HIS A 180 4.65 -5.75 28.93
N LEU A 181 4.80 -7.06 28.75
CA LEU A 181 4.00 -7.84 27.84
C LEU A 181 2.81 -8.45 28.58
N VAL A 182 1.61 -8.11 28.14
CA VAL A 182 0.38 -8.71 28.68
C VAL A 182 -0.11 -9.73 27.67
N VAL A 183 0.03 -11.01 28.00
CA VAL A 183 -0.40 -12.13 27.15
C VAL A 183 -1.80 -12.55 27.56
N ALA A 184 -2.79 -12.23 26.74
CA ALA A 184 -4.18 -12.59 26.98
C ALA A 184 -4.49 -13.99 26.45
N ALA A 185 -4.74 -14.92 27.37
CA ALA A 185 -5.27 -16.24 27.07
C ALA A 185 -6.69 -16.14 26.51
N HIS A 186 -7.03 -17.07 25.61
CA HIS A 186 -8.34 -17.14 24.98
C HIS A 186 -8.73 -18.62 24.85
N GLY A 187 -10.02 -18.88 24.62
CA GLY A 187 -10.55 -20.26 24.55
C GLY A 187 -9.95 -21.14 23.45
N GLU A 188 -9.30 -20.57 22.42
CA GLU A 188 -8.62 -21.32 21.36
C GLU A 188 -7.15 -21.56 21.73
N GLY A 189 -6.69 -22.81 21.71
CA GLY A 189 -5.29 -23.20 21.97
C GLY A 189 -4.86 -23.20 23.44
N GLY A 190 -5.68 -22.67 24.35
CA GLY A 190 -5.53 -22.79 25.80
C GLY A 190 -4.11 -22.52 26.32
N VAL A 191 -3.57 -23.47 27.09
CA VAL A 191 -2.24 -23.40 27.70
C VAL A 191 -1.11 -23.42 26.66
N GLU A 192 -1.27 -24.18 25.58
CA GLU A 192 -0.21 -24.35 24.58
C GLU A 192 0.02 -23.06 23.78
N ALA A 193 -1.07 -22.34 23.48
CA ALA A 193 -0.98 -21.01 22.89
C ALA A 193 -0.18 -20.04 23.80
N VAL A 194 -0.42 -20.08 25.11
CA VAL A 194 0.33 -19.26 26.07
C VAL A 194 1.80 -19.67 26.11
N ARG A 195 2.10 -20.97 26.21
CA ARG A 195 3.48 -21.49 26.21
C ARG A 195 4.24 -21.07 24.98
N ARG A 196 3.61 -21.15 23.80
CA ARG A 196 4.21 -20.69 22.53
C ARG A 196 4.58 -19.21 22.57
N SER A 197 3.67 -18.36 23.03
CA SER A 197 3.95 -16.92 23.17
C SER A 197 5.09 -16.67 24.15
N VAL A 198 5.06 -17.27 25.34
CA VAL A 198 6.09 -17.11 26.38
C VAL A 198 7.46 -17.61 25.92
N ALA A 199 7.53 -18.77 25.26
CA ALA A 199 8.78 -19.30 24.71
C ALA A 199 9.41 -18.35 23.67
N SER A 200 8.59 -17.62 22.90
CA SER A 200 9.11 -16.59 21.97
C SER A 200 9.70 -15.37 22.70
N LEU A 201 9.26 -15.10 23.92
CA LEU A 201 9.83 -14.06 24.79
C LEU A 201 11.19 -14.52 25.35
N ASP A 202 11.30 -15.78 25.75
CA ASP A 202 12.57 -16.36 26.21
C ASP A 202 13.65 -16.32 25.12
N ALA A 203 13.26 -16.33 23.85
CA ALA A 203 14.15 -16.21 22.71
C ALA A 203 14.59 -14.76 22.38
N GLN A 204 14.04 -13.73 23.04
CA GLN A 204 14.38 -12.34 22.75
C GLN A 204 15.84 -12.00 23.07
N LEU A 205 16.48 -11.22 22.21
CA LEU A 205 17.85 -10.73 22.41
C LEU A 205 17.92 -9.57 23.42
N TYR A 206 16.83 -8.80 23.54
CA TYR A 206 16.70 -7.70 24.49
C TYR A 206 15.90 -8.16 25.71
N ARG A 207 16.46 -7.97 26.91
CA ARG A 207 16.00 -8.63 28.15
C ARG A 207 15.31 -7.71 29.16
N GLU A 208 15.14 -6.43 28.85
CA GLU A 208 14.48 -5.47 29.74
C GLU A 208 12.96 -5.56 29.58
N TYR A 209 12.38 -6.67 30.02
CA TYR A 209 10.93 -6.86 29.96
C TYR A 209 10.39 -7.72 31.10
N ASP A 210 9.10 -7.54 31.38
CA ASP A 210 8.31 -8.44 32.20
C ASP A 210 7.13 -8.99 31.40
N CYS A 211 6.60 -10.14 31.81
CA CYS A 211 5.43 -10.75 31.20
C CYS A 211 4.37 -11.06 32.25
N THR A 212 3.13 -10.68 31.98
CA THR A 212 1.96 -11.10 32.76
C THR A 212 0.99 -11.85 31.85
N VAL A 213 0.65 -13.08 32.22
CA VAL A 213 -0.45 -13.81 31.57
C VAL A 213 -1.76 -13.42 32.23
N VAL A 214 -2.74 -13.04 31.41
CA VAL A 214 -4.11 -12.76 31.85
C VAL A 214 -5.06 -13.74 31.19
N ASP A 215 -6.06 -14.19 31.92
CA ASP A 215 -7.10 -15.08 31.42
C ASP A 215 -8.48 -14.40 31.51
N PRO A 216 -8.77 -13.49 30.58
CA PRO A 216 -9.97 -12.68 30.62
C PRO A 216 -11.26 -13.45 30.32
N HIS A 217 -11.13 -14.70 29.86
CA HIS A 217 -12.25 -15.59 29.51
C HIS A 217 -12.40 -16.80 30.44
N GLY A 218 -11.44 -17.05 31.35
CA GLY A 218 -11.44 -18.27 32.16
C GLY A 218 -11.10 -19.52 31.33
N ALA A 219 -10.28 -19.36 30.29
CA ALA A 219 -9.86 -20.41 29.38
C ALA A 219 -8.76 -21.32 29.94
N LEU A 220 -8.03 -20.87 30.97
CA LEU A 220 -7.01 -21.65 31.66
C LEU A 220 -7.65 -22.32 32.89
N ALA A 221 -7.44 -23.62 33.07
CA ALA A 221 -8.04 -24.34 34.19
C ALA A 221 -7.47 -23.81 35.53
N ALA A 222 -8.34 -23.62 36.53
CA ALA A 222 -7.94 -23.22 37.86
C ALA A 222 -7.08 -24.32 38.52
N GLY A 223 -5.76 -24.18 38.48
CA GLY A 223 -4.81 -25.02 39.23
C GLY A 223 -4.24 -26.26 38.52
N GLY A 224 -4.43 -26.44 37.20
CA GLY A 224 -4.01 -27.67 36.50
C GLY A 224 -2.71 -27.60 35.69
N ASP A 225 -2.33 -26.42 35.18
CA ASP A 225 -1.46 -26.36 33.98
C ASP A 225 -0.09 -25.70 34.17
N GLY A 226 0.24 -25.28 35.40
CA GLY A 226 1.54 -24.73 35.81
C GLY A 226 1.86 -23.30 35.34
N VAL A 227 0.97 -22.64 34.60
CA VAL A 227 1.15 -21.24 34.16
C VAL A 227 0.39 -20.28 35.08
N PRO A 228 1.07 -19.41 35.85
CA PRO A 228 0.39 -18.40 36.66
C PRO A 228 -0.31 -17.37 35.78
N ALA A 229 -1.63 -17.23 35.92
CA ALA A 229 -2.43 -16.28 35.13
C ALA A 229 -3.44 -15.51 36.00
N LYS A 230 -3.71 -14.25 35.64
CA LYS A 230 -4.75 -13.42 36.29
C LYS A 230 -6.11 -13.64 35.61
N GLY A 231 -6.99 -14.41 36.25
CA GLY A 231 -8.24 -14.89 35.68
C GLY A 231 -9.51 -14.10 36.03
N ARG A 232 -10.67 -14.74 35.84
CA ARG A 232 -12.00 -14.18 36.19
C ARG A 232 -12.06 -13.82 37.68
N GLY A 233 -12.35 -12.56 37.99
CA GLY A 233 -12.37 -12.04 39.37
C GLY A 233 -11.04 -11.43 39.83
N GLU A 234 -9.90 -11.89 39.31
CA GLU A 234 -8.57 -11.34 39.61
C GLU A 234 -8.10 -10.29 38.59
N LEU A 235 -8.61 -10.35 37.35
CA LEU A 235 -8.21 -9.44 36.28
C LEU A 235 -8.54 -7.98 36.59
N ALA A 236 -9.74 -7.69 37.09
CA ALA A 236 -10.16 -6.33 37.37
C ALA A 236 -9.35 -5.70 38.53
N PRO A 237 -9.17 -6.38 39.68
CA PRO A 237 -8.25 -5.92 40.73
C PRO A 237 -6.82 -5.70 40.22
N TRP A 238 -6.27 -6.64 39.45
CA TRP A 238 -4.92 -6.53 38.90
C TRP A 238 -4.79 -5.35 37.92
N LEU A 239 -5.75 -5.17 37.01
CA LEU A 239 -5.76 -4.03 36.07
C LEU A 239 -5.88 -2.69 36.80
N SER A 240 -6.67 -2.62 37.87
CA SER A 240 -6.79 -1.42 38.69
C SER A 240 -5.45 -1.02 39.31
N ASP A 241 -4.77 -1.97 39.95
CA ASP A 241 -3.44 -1.77 40.52
C ASP A 241 -2.38 -1.47 39.44
N PHE A 242 -2.41 -2.18 38.31
CA PHE A 242 -1.53 -1.94 37.16
C PHE A 242 -1.70 -0.52 36.60
N ASN A 243 -2.94 -0.09 36.35
CA ASN A 243 -3.24 1.26 35.88
C ASN A 243 -2.84 2.33 36.91
N THR A 244 -3.03 2.06 38.20
CA THR A 244 -2.60 2.95 39.29
C THR A 244 -1.09 3.15 39.27
N ARG A 245 -0.30 2.08 39.07
CA ARG A 245 1.16 2.18 38.91
C ARG A 245 1.56 2.96 37.65
N LEU A 246 0.90 2.73 36.52
CA LEU A 246 1.17 3.49 35.29
C LEU A 246 0.95 4.99 35.50
N ALA A 247 -0.14 5.36 36.19
CA ALA A 247 -0.48 6.75 36.50
C ALA A 247 0.46 7.37 37.55
N ALA A 248 0.75 6.66 38.64
CA ALA A 248 1.60 7.15 39.73
C ALA A 248 3.07 7.31 39.30
N GLY A 249 3.55 6.46 38.40
CA GLY A 249 4.95 6.43 38.01
C GLY A 249 5.35 7.36 36.85
N HIS A 250 4.40 8.04 36.18
CA HIS A 250 4.63 8.57 34.81
C HIS A 250 5.42 7.56 33.98
N SER A 251 5.04 6.28 34.08
CA SER A 251 5.92 5.19 33.67
C SER A 251 6.23 5.31 32.19
N ARG A 252 7.52 5.41 31.86
CA ARG A 252 8.03 5.33 30.49
C ARG A 252 8.21 3.88 30.03
N ASP A 253 7.70 2.92 30.80
CA ASP A 253 7.61 1.53 30.38
C ASP A 253 6.65 1.42 29.19
N TRP A 254 6.90 0.43 28.34
CA TRP A 254 6.18 0.20 27.09
C TRP A 254 5.33 -1.06 27.20
N ILE A 255 4.03 -0.92 27.01
CA ILE A 255 3.08 -2.01 27.18
C ILE A 255 2.76 -2.61 25.80
N VAL A 256 2.84 -3.93 25.70
CA VAL A 256 2.42 -4.69 24.52
C VAL A 256 1.29 -5.63 24.93
N LEU A 257 0.12 -5.49 24.29
CA LEU A 257 -1.00 -6.41 24.48
C LEU A 257 -0.94 -7.50 23.41
N MET A 258 -0.66 -8.73 23.81
CA MET A 258 -0.54 -9.89 22.93
C MET A 258 -1.70 -10.84 23.12
N ARG A 259 -2.16 -11.47 22.05
CA ARG A 259 -3.03 -12.65 22.16
C ARG A 259 -2.15 -13.88 22.31
N ALA A 260 -2.53 -14.79 23.20
CA ALA A 260 -1.88 -16.09 23.33
C ALA A 260 -1.87 -16.82 21.97
N GLY A 261 -0.74 -17.45 21.65
CA GLY A 261 -0.46 -18.12 20.38
C GLY A 261 0.37 -17.26 19.42
N ASP A 262 0.27 -15.94 19.51
CA ASP A 262 1.10 -15.03 18.71
C ASP A 262 2.54 -15.00 19.25
N THR A 263 3.51 -14.81 18.39
CA THR A 263 4.94 -14.86 18.75
C THR A 263 5.72 -13.65 18.27
N LEU A 264 6.83 -13.39 18.95
CA LEU A 264 7.80 -12.35 18.56
C LEU A 264 9.09 -12.99 18.04
N PRO A 265 9.63 -12.59 16.88
CA PRO A 265 10.97 -13.00 16.47
C PRO A 265 12.04 -12.43 17.42
N PRO A 266 13.22 -13.05 17.55
CA PRO A 266 14.24 -12.72 18.57
C PRO A 266 14.69 -11.26 18.66
N GLN A 267 14.61 -10.52 17.54
CA GLN A 267 15.02 -9.12 17.42
C GLN A 267 13.93 -8.09 17.80
N SER A 268 12.71 -8.53 18.10
CA SER A 268 11.54 -7.64 18.18
C SER A 268 11.69 -6.55 19.23
N LEU A 269 11.93 -6.93 20.49
CA LEU A 269 12.04 -5.96 21.58
C LEU A 269 13.26 -5.04 21.41
N TYR A 270 14.36 -5.57 20.87
CA TYR A 270 15.53 -4.75 20.52
C TYR A 270 15.19 -3.67 19.48
N TRP A 271 14.47 -4.03 18.42
CA TRP A 271 14.17 -3.11 17.32
C TRP A 271 13.20 -2.02 17.78
N LEU A 272 12.20 -2.39 18.59
CA LEU A 272 11.32 -1.45 19.26
C LEU A 272 12.12 -0.52 20.18
N ALA A 273 12.99 -1.04 21.03
CA ALA A 273 13.83 -0.25 21.93
C ALA A 273 14.75 0.73 21.17
N TRP A 274 15.32 0.30 20.05
CA TRP A 274 16.10 1.17 19.18
C TRP A 274 15.24 2.29 18.57
N GLN A 275 14.04 1.96 18.08
CA GLN A 275 13.15 2.96 17.50
C GLN A 275 12.65 3.98 18.53
N ILE A 276 12.37 3.53 19.75
CA ILE A 276 11.93 4.36 20.87
C ILE A 276 13.01 5.39 21.23
N GLN A 277 14.28 4.99 21.25
CA GLN A 277 15.39 5.90 21.47
C GLN A 277 15.50 6.98 20.38
N ALA A 278 15.25 6.60 19.13
CA ALA A 278 15.26 7.54 18.00
C ALA A 278 14.03 8.47 17.97
N ALA A 279 12.94 8.10 18.64
CA ALA A 279 11.68 8.83 18.68
C ALA A 279 11.19 8.98 20.13
N VAL A 280 11.92 9.76 20.92
CA VAL A 280 11.68 9.94 22.37
C VAL A 280 10.28 10.48 22.71
N ASP A 281 9.63 11.15 21.76
CA ASP A 281 8.27 11.68 21.86
C ASP A 281 7.19 10.68 21.41
N ALA A 282 7.55 9.51 20.88
CA ALA A 282 6.61 8.48 20.43
C ALA A 282 5.76 7.94 21.59
N ALA A 283 4.45 7.97 21.43
CA ALA A 283 3.49 7.36 22.37
C ALA A 283 3.11 5.93 21.94
N VAL A 284 3.23 5.63 20.64
CA VAL A 284 2.94 4.32 20.08
C VAL A 284 4.03 3.99 19.06
N VAL A 285 4.58 2.78 19.13
CA VAL A 285 5.47 2.22 18.12
C VAL A 285 4.87 0.92 17.65
N TYR A 286 4.59 0.79 16.34
CA TYR A 286 4.03 -0.42 15.76
C TYR A 286 4.88 -0.96 14.63
N SER A 287 4.74 -2.25 14.33
CA SER A 287 5.51 -2.92 13.28
C SER A 287 4.63 -3.57 12.21
N ASP A 288 5.27 -4.02 11.15
CA ASP A 288 4.68 -4.99 10.24
C ASP A 288 4.49 -6.34 10.96
N ASP A 289 3.61 -7.17 10.40
CA ASP A 289 3.32 -8.50 10.93
C ASP A 289 2.96 -9.46 9.79
N ASP A 290 3.03 -10.75 10.07
CA ASP A 290 2.61 -11.82 9.17
C ASP A 290 1.83 -12.89 9.96
N ALA A 291 1.39 -13.93 9.27
CA ALA A 291 0.80 -15.11 9.89
C ALA A 291 1.83 -16.25 9.98
N MET A 292 1.67 -17.11 10.97
CA MET A 292 2.49 -18.29 11.18
C MET A 292 1.60 -19.49 11.52
N ASP A 293 1.84 -20.60 10.81
CA ASP A 293 1.13 -21.84 11.04
C ASP A 293 1.68 -22.65 12.22
N GLU A 294 1.04 -23.78 12.51
CA GLU A 294 1.47 -24.66 13.61
C GLU A 294 2.83 -25.32 13.38
N ALA A 295 3.29 -25.43 12.13
CA ALA A 295 4.61 -25.93 11.77
C ALA A 295 5.70 -24.85 11.87
N GLY A 296 5.33 -23.61 12.19
CA GLY A 296 6.23 -22.46 12.25
C GLY A 296 6.53 -21.83 10.88
N ALA A 297 5.84 -22.25 9.81
CA ALA A 297 5.97 -21.62 8.51
C ALA A 297 5.19 -20.32 8.46
N ARG A 298 5.86 -19.27 8.00
CA ARG A 298 5.32 -17.91 7.92
C ARG A 298 4.68 -17.65 6.55
N HIS A 299 3.55 -16.95 6.53
CA HIS A 299 2.77 -16.60 5.33
C HIS A 299 1.94 -15.31 5.54
N ASP A 300 1.25 -14.83 4.50
CA ASP A 300 0.35 -13.66 4.54
C ASP A 300 0.92 -12.40 5.24
N PRO A 301 2.04 -11.84 4.73
CA PRO A 301 2.63 -10.63 5.29
C PRO A 301 1.73 -9.41 5.07
N ARG A 302 1.60 -8.60 6.12
CA ARG A 302 0.98 -7.28 6.06
C ARG A 302 2.05 -6.21 6.27
N PHE A 303 2.50 -5.69 5.13
CA PHE A 303 3.40 -4.56 5.06
C PHE A 303 2.59 -3.27 5.09
N LYS A 304 2.53 -2.69 6.29
CA LYS A 304 1.64 -1.58 6.65
C LYS A 304 2.21 -0.25 6.14
N PRO A 305 1.36 0.74 5.86
CA PRO A 305 1.82 2.11 5.70
C PRO A 305 2.26 2.67 7.06
N ASP A 306 2.91 3.83 7.03
CA ASP A 306 3.07 4.72 8.17
C ASP A 306 1.71 5.22 8.67
N TRP A 307 1.74 5.98 9.78
CA TRP A 307 0.56 6.44 10.51
C TRP A 307 -0.48 7.11 9.60
N SER A 308 -1.69 6.55 9.60
CA SER A 308 -2.84 7.03 8.85
C SER A 308 -4.10 6.93 9.71
N PRO A 309 -4.54 8.01 10.37
CA PRO A 309 -5.73 7.99 11.21
C PRO A 309 -6.99 7.65 10.42
N GLU A 310 -7.09 8.05 9.15
CA GLU A 310 -8.24 7.68 8.31
C GLU A 310 -8.26 6.16 8.05
N HIS A 311 -7.10 5.57 7.75
CA HIS A 311 -6.98 4.12 7.59
C HIS A 311 -7.31 3.39 8.89
N LEU A 312 -6.83 3.89 10.04
CA LEU A 312 -7.12 3.34 11.36
C LEU A 312 -8.63 3.35 11.68
N ARG A 313 -9.36 4.39 11.26
CA ARG A 313 -10.83 4.47 11.42
C ARG A 313 -11.55 3.45 10.55
N ALA A 314 -11.08 3.24 9.32
CA ALA A 314 -11.70 2.28 8.42
C ALA A 314 -11.41 0.82 8.81
N VAL A 315 -10.19 0.53 9.30
CA VAL A 315 -9.78 -0.80 9.74
C VAL A 315 -8.67 -0.70 10.79
N HIS A 316 -8.63 -1.65 11.73
CA HIS A 316 -7.57 -1.70 12.73
C HIS A 316 -6.25 -2.27 12.14
N TYR A 317 -5.66 -1.57 11.18
CA TYR A 317 -4.49 -2.06 10.42
C TYR A 317 -3.21 -2.18 11.25
N ILE A 318 -3.13 -1.49 12.40
CA ILE A 318 -2.00 -1.59 13.33
C ILE A 318 -1.97 -2.98 13.99
N GLY A 319 -3.12 -3.55 14.34
CA GLY A 319 -3.24 -4.85 14.98
C GLY A 319 -2.58 -4.91 16.37
N SER A 320 -2.26 -6.13 16.81
CA SER A 320 -1.59 -6.38 18.10
C SER A 320 -0.08 -6.04 18.08
N ALA A 321 0.49 -5.79 16.91
CA ALA A 321 1.91 -5.51 16.72
C ALA A 321 2.29 -4.07 17.12
N ALA A 322 1.91 -3.64 18.33
CA ALA A 322 2.10 -2.29 18.82
C ALA A 322 2.53 -2.24 20.30
N ALA A 323 3.55 -1.45 20.58
CA ALA A 323 3.97 -1.04 21.91
C ALA A 323 3.45 0.37 22.20
N MET A 324 2.87 0.57 23.39
CA MET A 324 2.25 1.83 23.81
C MET A 324 2.91 2.31 25.11
N ARG A 325 3.27 3.60 25.18
CA ARG A 325 3.97 4.18 26.33
C ARG A 325 3.04 4.31 27.54
N GLY A 326 3.52 3.95 28.73
CA GLY A 326 2.73 3.89 29.95
C GLY A 326 2.06 5.21 30.34
N ASP A 327 2.76 6.33 30.22
CA ASP A 327 2.23 7.68 30.43
C ASP A 327 1.07 8.03 29.48
N ALA A 328 1.15 7.62 28.21
CA ALA A 328 0.11 7.82 27.21
C ALA A 328 -1.11 6.94 27.50
N ILE A 329 -0.90 5.70 27.97
CA ILE A 329 -1.97 4.83 28.46
C ILE A 329 -2.65 5.45 29.68
N ALA A 330 -1.88 5.97 30.63
CA ALA A 330 -2.42 6.63 31.82
C ALA A 330 -3.26 7.86 31.44
N ALA A 331 -2.76 8.72 30.54
CA ALA A 331 -3.49 9.87 30.00
C ALA A 331 -4.77 9.46 29.25
N ALA A 332 -4.78 8.28 28.62
CA ALA A 332 -5.95 7.70 27.97
C ALA A 332 -6.96 7.07 28.95
N GLY A 333 -6.72 7.10 30.26
CA GLY A 333 -7.58 6.51 31.29
C GLY A 333 -7.32 5.02 31.57
N GLY A 334 -6.11 4.53 31.25
CA GLY A 334 -5.67 3.18 31.57
C GLY A 334 -6.14 2.10 30.58
N ILE A 335 -5.76 0.85 30.88
CA ILE A 335 -6.18 -0.34 30.14
C ILE A 335 -7.51 -0.84 30.70
N ARG A 336 -8.49 -1.04 29.83
CA ARG A 336 -9.81 -1.58 30.21
C ARG A 336 -9.82 -3.10 30.07
N PRO A 337 -10.64 -3.85 30.85
CA PRO A 337 -10.75 -5.31 30.72
C PRO A 337 -11.09 -5.77 29.29
N GLU A 338 -11.87 -4.98 28.56
CA GLU A 338 -12.24 -5.25 27.16
C GLU A 338 -11.02 -5.28 26.23
N CYS A 339 -9.94 -4.55 26.55
CA CYS A 339 -8.72 -4.57 25.76
C CYS A 339 -8.01 -5.93 25.84
N CYS A 340 -8.09 -6.62 26.98
CA CYS A 340 -7.55 -7.98 27.13
C CYS A 340 -8.42 -9.02 26.42
N ARG A 341 -9.73 -8.76 26.25
CA ARG A 341 -10.68 -9.66 25.57
C ARG A 341 -10.68 -9.50 24.05
N HIS A 342 -10.61 -8.26 23.59
CA HIS A 342 -10.92 -7.90 22.21
C HIS A 342 -9.78 -7.17 21.49
N GLY A 343 -8.62 -7.04 22.13
CA GLY A 343 -7.46 -6.36 21.58
C GLY A 343 -7.38 -4.87 21.90
N ASN A 344 -6.31 -4.23 21.41
CA ASN A 344 -5.88 -2.90 21.81
C ASN A 344 -6.57 -1.74 21.04
N TYR A 345 -7.54 -1.99 20.15
CA TYR A 345 -8.07 -0.96 19.25
C TYR A 345 -8.69 0.25 19.98
N ASP A 346 -9.52 -0.01 21.00
CA ASP A 346 -10.09 1.04 21.85
C ASP A 346 -9.00 1.88 22.54
N LEU A 347 -7.96 1.21 23.07
CA LEU A 347 -6.86 1.88 23.73
C LEU A 347 -6.05 2.74 22.76
N LEU A 348 -5.75 2.24 21.57
CA LEU A 348 -5.07 3.01 20.51
C LEU A 348 -5.85 4.27 20.14
N LEU A 349 -7.17 4.15 19.95
CA LEU A 349 -8.02 5.30 19.66
C LEU A 349 -8.01 6.31 20.82
N ARG A 350 -8.10 5.86 22.08
CA ARG A 350 -8.04 6.75 23.24
C ARG A 350 -6.68 7.44 23.40
N ILE A 351 -5.57 6.76 23.13
CA ILE A 351 -4.22 7.36 23.15
C ILE A 351 -4.11 8.48 22.12
N VAL A 352 -4.60 8.23 20.91
CA VAL A 352 -4.60 9.23 19.82
C VAL A 352 -5.54 10.40 20.13
N ASP A 353 -6.63 10.17 20.86
CA ASP A 353 -7.56 11.22 21.29
C ASP A 353 -7.00 12.11 22.42
N ALA A 354 -6.16 11.54 23.29
CA ALA A 354 -5.68 12.20 24.51
C ALA A 354 -4.63 13.31 24.26
N GLY A 355 -4.04 13.38 23.07
CA GLY A 355 -3.07 14.42 22.73
C GLY A 355 -2.38 14.18 21.38
N PRO A 356 -1.36 15.00 21.01
CA PRO A 356 -0.54 14.78 19.83
C PRO A 356 0.39 13.58 20.06
N ALA A 357 -0.19 12.38 20.14
CA ALA A 357 0.53 11.13 20.25
C ALA A 357 1.30 10.90 18.95
N ARG A 358 2.63 11.00 18.99
CA ARG A 358 3.45 10.58 17.85
C ARG A 358 3.36 9.06 17.75
N VAL A 359 2.78 8.58 16.65
CA VAL A 359 2.71 7.16 16.29
C VAL A 359 3.81 6.86 15.28
N VAL A 360 4.66 5.89 15.57
CA VAL A 360 5.83 5.55 14.76
C VAL A 360 5.70 4.12 14.23
N HIS A 361 6.00 3.97 12.95
CA HIS A 361 6.01 2.69 12.27
C HIS A 361 7.45 2.16 12.12
N VAL A 362 7.65 0.89 12.44
CA VAL A 362 8.86 0.13 12.14
C VAL A 362 8.53 -0.82 10.98
N PRO A 363 9.02 -0.58 9.75
CA PRO A 363 8.71 -1.41 8.60
C PRO A 363 9.52 -2.71 8.60
N ALA A 364 9.37 -3.51 9.66
CA ALA A 364 9.96 -4.82 9.85
C ALA A 364 8.93 -5.76 10.46
N VAL A 365 9.00 -7.04 10.13
CA VAL A 365 8.07 -8.05 10.66
C VAL A 365 8.53 -8.43 12.06
N LEU A 366 7.93 -7.82 13.08
CA LEU A 366 8.29 -8.03 14.50
C LEU A 366 7.19 -8.74 15.28
N TYR A 367 6.21 -9.32 14.59
CA TYR A 367 5.07 -9.99 15.18
C TYR A 367 4.53 -11.04 14.22
N HIS A 368 4.33 -12.26 14.72
CA HIS A 368 3.76 -13.37 13.97
C HIS A 368 2.41 -13.75 14.58
N ARG A 369 1.35 -13.62 13.78
CA ARG A 369 -0.02 -13.99 14.18
C ARG A 369 -0.20 -15.49 14.03
N ALA A 370 -0.73 -16.17 15.03
CA ALA A 370 -1.16 -17.55 14.86
C ALA A 370 -2.32 -17.65 13.84
N LEU A 371 -2.36 -18.74 13.07
CA LEU A 371 -3.55 -19.14 12.29
C LEU A 371 -4.76 -19.37 13.23
N ARG A 372 -5.96 -18.92 12.83
CA ARG A 372 -7.16 -18.95 13.69
C ARG A 372 -8.43 -19.34 12.94
N GLY A 373 -9.36 -19.95 13.68
CA GLY A 373 -10.68 -20.38 13.21
C GLY A 373 -11.75 -19.30 13.32
N GLN A 374 -11.81 -18.52 14.42
CA GLN A 374 -12.80 -17.42 14.62
C GLN A 374 -12.31 -16.30 15.59
N GLY A 375 -12.97 -15.12 15.56
CA GLY A 375 -12.84 -14.06 16.57
C GLY A 375 -11.68 -13.07 16.36
N GLU A 376 -11.70 -12.31 15.27
CA GLU A 376 -10.66 -11.33 14.94
C GLU A 376 -10.74 -10.06 15.81
N TRP A 377 -9.68 -9.79 16.59
CA TRP A 377 -9.52 -8.56 17.37
C TRP A 377 -9.52 -7.27 16.51
N GLU A 378 -9.35 -7.40 15.20
CA GLU A 378 -9.16 -6.28 14.28
C GLU A 378 -10.41 -5.90 13.47
N SER A 379 -11.40 -6.80 13.43
CA SER A 379 -12.62 -6.64 12.62
C SER A 379 -13.93 -6.95 13.40
N GLY A 380 -13.83 -7.44 14.64
CA GLY A 380 -14.99 -7.82 15.45
C GLY A 380 -15.90 -6.66 15.88
N PRO A 381 -17.12 -6.94 16.39
CA PRO A 381 -18.11 -5.92 16.78
C PRO A 381 -17.62 -4.89 17.81
N SER A 382 -16.69 -5.28 18.68
CA SER A 382 -16.03 -4.40 19.65
C SER A 382 -15.33 -3.21 18.96
N CYS A 383 -14.82 -3.39 17.74
CA CYS A 383 -14.18 -2.32 16.99
C CYS A 383 -15.18 -1.23 16.61
N ASN A 384 -16.42 -1.58 16.29
CA ASN A 384 -17.47 -0.60 15.99
C ASN A 384 -17.85 0.21 17.23
N VAL A 385 -17.93 -0.45 18.40
CA VAL A 385 -18.19 0.23 19.68
C VAL A 385 -17.05 1.21 20.00
N ALA A 386 -15.80 0.77 19.87
CA ALA A 386 -14.62 1.61 20.08
C ALA A 386 -14.58 2.81 19.12
N LEU A 387 -14.88 2.61 17.84
CA LEU A 387 -14.92 3.67 16.84
C LEU A 387 -16.04 4.69 17.14
N LYS A 388 -17.25 4.24 17.51
CA LYS A 388 -18.34 5.15 17.91
C LYS A 388 -17.92 6.03 19.09
N ALA A 389 -17.28 5.44 20.09
CA ALA A 389 -16.77 6.18 21.24
C ALA A 389 -15.67 7.18 20.85
N HIS A 390 -14.79 6.83 19.92
CA HIS A 390 -13.77 7.73 19.37
C HIS A 390 -14.37 8.94 18.64
N LEU A 391 -15.34 8.71 17.76
CA LEU A 391 -16.01 9.78 17.02
C LEU A 391 -16.74 10.73 17.98
N ALA A 392 -17.43 10.19 18.99
CA ALA A 392 -18.09 10.98 20.02
C ALA A 392 -17.11 11.85 20.83
N ARG A 393 -15.96 11.31 21.25
CA ARG A 393 -14.91 12.08 21.96
C ARG A 393 -14.37 13.24 21.12
N ASN A 394 -14.29 13.05 19.80
CA ASN A 394 -13.82 14.06 18.87
C ASN A 394 -14.93 14.99 18.34
N ARG A 395 -16.17 14.84 18.82
CA ARG A 395 -17.35 15.60 18.34
C ARG A 395 -17.56 15.49 16.83
N VAL A 396 -17.35 14.29 16.28
CA VAL A 396 -17.58 13.98 14.88
C VAL A 396 -18.87 13.19 14.75
N GLU A 397 -19.85 13.75 14.06
CA GLU A 397 -21.09 13.05 13.70
C GLU A 397 -20.88 12.27 12.40
N ALA A 398 -21.09 10.96 12.44
CA ALA A 398 -20.98 10.09 11.28
C ALA A 398 -21.75 8.78 11.48
N ASP A 399 -22.21 8.21 10.38
CA ASP A 399 -22.74 6.86 10.33
C ASP A 399 -21.61 5.86 10.02
N ILE A 400 -21.63 4.71 10.69
CA ILE A 400 -20.66 3.64 10.47
C ILE A 400 -21.38 2.48 9.82
N MET A 401 -20.97 2.15 8.60
CA MET A 401 -21.52 1.05 7.82
C MET A 401 -20.42 0.01 7.54
N PRO A 402 -20.76 -1.27 7.33
CA PRO A 402 -19.79 -2.26 6.87
C PRO A 402 -19.23 -1.90 5.48
N ALA A 403 -17.92 -2.10 5.26
CA ALA A 403 -17.29 -1.96 3.95
C ALA A 403 -16.57 -3.28 3.57
N PRO A 404 -17.22 -4.17 2.78
CA PRO A 404 -16.60 -5.40 2.31
C PRO A 404 -15.40 -5.16 1.37
N PRO A 405 -14.41 -6.08 1.30
CA PRO A 405 -14.36 -7.38 1.99
C PRO A 405 -13.90 -7.30 3.46
N ALA A 406 -13.33 -6.19 3.89
CA ALA A 406 -12.94 -5.98 5.29
C ALA A 406 -12.80 -4.48 5.58
N GLY A 407 -13.55 -3.97 6.56
CA GLY A 407 -13.45 -2.59 7.02
C GLY A 407 -14.81 -1.94 7.30
N ARG A 408 -14.75 -0.62 7.45
CA ARG A 408 -15.87 0.25 7.79
C ARG A 408 -15.89 1.44 6.84
N HIS A 409 -17.09 1.81 6.40
CA HIS A 409 -17.38 3.07 5.74
C HIS A 409 -17.86 4.05 6.82
N ILE A 410 -17.11 5.14 6.99
CA ILE A 410 -17.49 6.26 7.87
C ILE A 410 -18.12 7.33 6.98
N ARG A 411 -19.45 7.40 6.97
CA ARG A 411 -20.18 8.45 6.27
C ARG A 411 -20.34 9.65 7.19
N TYR A 412 -19.50 10.67 7.01
CA TYR A 412 -19.54 11.88 7.82
C TYR A 412 -20.81 12.68 7.57
N ARG A 413 -21.45 13.16 8.64
CA ARG A 413 -22.60 14.03 8.54
C ARG A 413 -22.16 15.43 8.12
N LEU A 414 -22.81 15.94 7.07
CA LEU A 414 -22.59 17.31 6.63
C LEU A 414 -23.29 18.30 7.57
N PRO A 415 -22.75 19.51 7.76
CA PRO A 415 -23.45 20.57 8.47
C PRO A 415 -24.69 21.01 7.68
N ASP A 416 -25.66 21.62 8.35
CA ASP A 416 -26.92 22.10 7.72
C ASP A 416 -26.68 23.06 6.56
N SER A 417 -25.60 23.84 6.64
CA SER A 417 -25.11 24.73 5.59
C SER A 417 -23.74 24.22 5.11
N PRO A 418 -23.69 23.23 4.22
CA PRO A 418 -22.43 22.67 3.75
C PRO A 418 -21.75 23.64 2.77
N PRO A 419 -20.41 23.57 2.60
CA PRO A 419 -19.66 24.55 1.82
C PRO A 419 -20.09 24.56 0.36
N LEU A 420 -20.15 25.74 -0.26
CA LEU A 420 -20.37 25.81 -1.72
C LEU A 420 -19.15 25.20 -2.45
N VAL A 421 -19.40 24.24 -3.34
CA VAL A 421 -18.35 23.63 -4.19
C VAL A 421 -18.41 24.21 -5.60
N THR A 422 -17.31 24.76 -6.08
CA THR A 422 -17.14 25.06 -7.51
C THR A 422 -16.48 23.87 -8.20
N ILE A 423 -17.21 23.20 -9.10
CA ILE A 423 -16.66 22.12 -9.93
C ILE A 423 -16.08 22.75 -11.20
N VAL A 424 -14.78 22.67 -11.36
CA VAL A 424 -14.03 23.24 -12.49
C VAL A 424 -13.84 22.18 -13.56
N ILE A 425 -14.32 22.44 -14.78
CA ILE A 425 -14.24 21.51 -15.91
C ILE A 425 -13.53 22.19 -17.09
N PRO A 426 -12.21 22.03 -17.22
CA PRO A 426 -11.48 22.45 -18.42
C PRO A 426 -11.91 21.62 -19.63
N THR A 427 -12.27 22.26 -20.73
CA THR A 427 -12.69 21.55 -21.95
C THR A 427 -12.15 22.19 -23.22
N ARG A 428 -12.07 21.40 -24.28
CA ARG A 428 -11.81 21.85 -25.64
C ARG A 428 -12.36 20.81 -26.62
N ASP A 429 -13.30 21.23 -27.45
CA ASP A 429 -13.97 20.35 -28.43
C ASP A 429 -14.54 19.09 -27.75
N ALA A 430 -14.60 17.95 -28.46
CA ALA A 430 -15.01 16.64 -27.94
C ALA A 430 -16.36 16.64 -27.21
N LEU A 431 -17.39 17.18 -27.87
CA LEU A 431 -18.75 17.35 -27.35
C LEU A 431 -19.26 16.11 -26.59
N ALA A 432 -19.16 14.91 -27.17
CA ALA A 432 -19.70 13.70 -26.57
C ALA A 432 -19.16 13.39 -25.15
N LEU A 433 -17.91 13.76 -24.86
CA LEU A 433 -17.33 13.60 -23.52
C LEU A 433 -17.81 14.68 -22.57
N LEU A 434 -17.74 15.94 -23.00
CA LEU A 434 -18.17 17.08 -22.20
C LEU A 434 -19.67 16.96 -21.84
N GLU A 435 -20.50 16.61 -22.82
CA GLU A 435 -21.93 16.42 -22.64
C GLU A 435 -22.21 15.33 -21.62
N ARG A 436 -21.62 14.14 -21.79
CA ARG A 436 -21.75 13.06 -20.80
C ARG A 436 -21.35 13.49 -19.39
N CYS A 437 -20.24 14.23 -19.27
CA CYS A 437 -19.75 14.72 -17.99
C CYS A 437 -20.74 15.70 -17.34
N VAL A 438 -21.13 16.76 -18.05
CA VAL A 438 -21.99 17.82 -17.53
C VAL A 438 -23.41 17.31 -17.26
N GLU A 439 -24.01 16.55 -18.17
CA GLU A 439 -25.37 16.04 -17.98
C GLU A 439 -25.39 15.04 -16.80
N SER A 440 -24.41 14.13 -16.68
CA SER A 440 -24.34 13.21 -15.52
C SER A 440 -24.17 13.93 -14.18
N LEU A 441 -23.45 15.06 -14.16
CA LEU A 441 -23.32 15.90 -12.97
C LEU A 441 -24.66 16.53 -12.57
N LEU A 442 -25.34 17.14 -13.54
CA LEU A 442 -26.61 17.84 -13.31
C LEU A 442 -27.74 16.87 -12.94
N GLU A 443 -27.77 15.69 -13.55
CA GLU A 443 -28.84 14.69 -13.33
C GLU A 443 -28.64 13.87 -12.05
N LYS A 444 -27.40 13.47 -11.73
CA LYS A 444 -27.14 12.49 -10.66
C LYS A 444 -26.65 13.08 -9.36
N THR A 445 -25.96 14.23 -9.37
CA THR A 445 -25.32 14.75 -8.13
C THR A 445 -26.38 15.23 -7.15
N THR A 446 -26.44 14.60 -5.97
CA THR A 446 -27.42 14.95 -4.93
C THR A 446 -26.95 16.09 -4.03
N TYR A 447 -25.65 16.41 -4.01
CA TYR A 447 -25.11 17.48 -3.17
C TYR A 447 -25.80 18.81 -3.50
N PRO A 448 -26.37 19.52 -2.53
CA PRO A 448 -27.26 20.64 -2.86
C PRO A 448 -26.50 21.89 -3.34
N ARG A 449 -25.28 22.12 -2.84
CA ARG A 449 -24.58 23.42 -2.94
C ARG A 449 -23.35 23.35 -3.84
N TYR A 450 -23.57 23.15 -5.14
CA TYR A 450 -22.50 23.25 -6.13
C TYR A 450 -22.84 24.17 -7.30
N GLU A 451 -21.80 24.75 -7.91
CA GLU A 451 -21.82 25.38 -9.23
C GLU A 451 -20.84 24.66 -10.18
N LEU A 452 -21.12 24.69 -11.48
CA LEU A 452 -20.23 24.20 -12.53
C LEU A 452 -19.56 25.39 -13.23
N LEU A 453 -18.23 25.41 -13.23
CA LEU A 453 -17.42 26.37 -13.97
C LEU A 453 -16.73 25.65 -15.13
N VAL A 454 -17.37 25.69 -16.29
CA VAL A 454 -16.85 25.09 -17.53
C VAL A 454 -15.89 26.07 -18.19
N VAL A 455 -14.64 25.67 -18.36
CA VAL A 455 -13.58 26.53 -18.91
C VAL A 455 -13.23 26.11 -20.33
N ASP A 456 -13.79 26.82 -21.30
CA ASP A 456 -13.55 26.59 -22.72
C ASP A 456 -12.14 27.06 -23.13
N ASN A 457 -11.27 26.12 -23.50
CA ASN A 457 -9.94 26.39 -24.03
C ASN A 457 -9.92 26.38 -25.56
N ARG A 458 -10.60 27.36 -26.17
CA ARG A 458 -10.58 27.60 -27.62
C ARG A 458 -11.20 26.45 -28.44
N SER A 459 -12.37 25.95 -28.04
CA SER A 459 -13.17 25.04 -28.86
C SER A 459 -13.47 25.69 -30.22
N ARG A 460 -13.57 24.85 -31.26
CA ARG A 460 -13.72 25.25 -32.66
C ARG A 460 -14.86 24.53 -33.37
N THR A 461 -15.25 23.34 -32.93
CA THR A 461 -16.33 22.62 -33.59
C THR A 461 -17.67 23.33 -33.36
N PRO A 462 -18.51 23.51 -34.40
CA PRO A 462 -19.81 24.17 -34.25
C PRO A 462 -20.67 23.54 -33.15
N ASP A 463 -20.71 22.21 -33.08
CA ASP A 463 -21.51 21.49 -32.10
C ASP A 463 -21.04 21.73 -30.65
N ALA A 464 -19.73 21.78 -30.41
CA ALA A 464 -19.20 22.08 -29.07
C ALA A 464 -19.52 23.52 -28.66
N LEU A 465 -19.43 24.48 -29.59
CA LEU A 465 -19.78 25.88 -29.32
C LEU A 465 -21.28 26.05 -29.06
N ALA A 466 -22.13 25.37 -29.83
CA ALA A 466 -23.57 25.37 -29.64
C ALA A 466 -23.94 24.75 -28.28
N TYR A 467 -23.33 23.63 -27.90
CA TYR A 467 -23.52 23.01 -26.59
C TYR A 467 -23.08 23.92 -25.44
N LEU A 468 -21.89 24.53 -25.52
CA LEU A 468 -21.41 25.48 -24.53
C LEU A 468 -22.38 26.66 -24.34
N GLN A 469 -22.97 27.16 -25.43
CA GLN A 469 -23.99 28.21 -25.37
C GLN A 469 -25.28 27.70 -24.73
N ARG A 470 -25.73 26.48 -25.07
CA ARG A 470 -26.89 25.82 -24.46
C ARG A 470 -26.73 25.67 -22.95
N ILE A 471 -25.64 25.06 -22.47
CA ILE A 471 -25.48 24.82 -21.03
C ILE A 471 -25.29 26.11 -20.23
N SER A 472 -24.82 27.19 -20.86
CA SER A 472 -24.62 28.48 -20.17
C SER A 472 -25.93 29.14 -19.68
N THR A 473 -27.09 28.66 -20.14
CA THR A 473 -28.41 29.12 -19.67
C THR A 473 -28.85 28.40 -18.40
N HIS A 474 -28.21 27.28 -18.04
CA HIS A 474 -28.55 26.52 -16.84
C HIS A 474 -28.10 27.29 -15.58
N PRO A 475 -28.94 27.44 -14.55
CA PRO A 475 -28.66 28.31 -13.40
C PRO A 475 -27.42 27.90 -12.59
N ARG A 476 -27.03 26.62 -12.65
CA ARG A 476 -25.82 26.11 -11.98
C ARG A 476 -24.56 26.19 -12.83
N VAL A 477 -24.64 26.57 -14.12
CA VAL A 477 -23.51 26.46 -15.06
C VAL A 477 -23.03 27.83 -15.48
N ARG A 478 -21.73 28.05 -15.36
CA ARG A 478 -21.05 29.23 -15.90
C ARG A 478 -19.96 28.80 -16.85
N VAL A 479 -20.05 29.28 -18.09
CA VAL A 479 -19.05 29.01 -19.13
C VAL A 479 -18.11 30.20 -19.24
N VAL A 480 -16.81 29.96 -19.09
CA VAL A 480 -15.77 31.00 -19.19
C VAL A 480 -14.75 30.64 -20.27
N ARG A 481 -14.31 31.64 -21.04
CA ARG A 481 -13.37 31.45 -22.15
C ARG A 481 -11.93 31.64 -21.68
N TYR A 482 -11.09 30.64 -21.90
CA TYR A 482 -9.64 30.72 -21.67
C TYR A 482 -8.88 30.77 -23.01
N ARG A 483 -8.56 31.98 -23.45
CA ARG A 483 -7.95 32.26 -24.76
C ARG A 483 -6.41 32.14 -24.76
N ARG A 484 -5.80 31.24 -23.99
CA ARG A 484 -4.34 30.98 -24.03
C ARG A 484 -4.07 29.55 -24.54
N ARG A 485 -2.78 29.21 -24.75
CA ARG A 485 -2.38 27.83 -25.10
C ARG A 485 -2.79 26.87 -23.98
N PHE A 486 -3.13 25.63 -24.34
CA PHE A 486 -3.48 24.59 -23.36
C PHE A 486 -2.34 24.40 -22.34
N ASN A 487 -2.72 24.53 -21.07
CA ASN A 487 -1.92 24.27 -19.90
C ASN A 487 -2.94 23.98 -18.80
N TYR A 488 -3.08 22.71 -18.43
CA TYR A 488 -4.09 22.23 -17.51
C TYR A 488 -3.99 22.96 -16.15
N SER A 489 -2.77 23.10 -15.65
CA SER A 489 -2.47 23.83 -14.41
C SER A 489 -2.90 25.29 -14.48
N ALA A 490 -2.52 26.00 -15.56
CA ALA A 490 -2.88 27.41 -15.71
C ALA A 490 -4.39 27.64 -15.88
N ILE A 491 -5.09 26.71 -16.54
CA ILE A 491 -6.54 26.77 -16.71
C ILE A 491 -7.24 26.62 -15.35
N ASN A 492 -6.86 25.63 -14.56
CA ASN A 492 -7.43 25.43 -13.23
C ASN A 492 -7.07 26.57 -12.27
N ASN A 493 -5.83 27.07 -12.31
CA ASN A 493 -5.43 28.27 -11.56
C ASN A 493 -6.27 29.49 -11.95
N PHE A 494 -6.55 29.68 -13.25
CA PHE A 494 -7.44 30.73 -13.73
C PHE A 494 -8.87 30.57 -13.22
N ALA A 495 -9.42 29.37 -13.31
CA ALA A 495 -10.77 29.05 -12.83
C ALA A 495 -10.91 29.27 -11.32
N SER A 496 -9.90 28.90 -10.53
CA SER A 496 -9.90 29.06 -9.07
C SER A 496 -10.10 30.50 -8.60
N ARG A 497 -9.70 31.49 -9.42
CA ARG A 497 -9.90 32.91 -9.13
C ARG A 497 -11.33 33.38 -9.42
N LEU A 498 -12.04 32.68 -10.31
CA LEU A 498 -13.41 33.00 -10.71
C LEU A 498 -14.46 32.21 -9.90
N ALA A 499 -14.04 31.11 -9.28
CA ALA A 499 -14.87 30.24 -8.46
C ALA A 499 -15.53 31.01 -7.30
N GLN A 500 -16.81 30.76 -7.05
CA GLN A 500 -17.57 31.35 -5.94
C GLN A 500 -17.56 30.45 -4.70
N GLY A 501 -17.31 29.15 -4.88
CA GLY A 501 -17.28 28.16 -3.82
C GLY A 501 -16.14 28.33 -2.83
N GLU A 502 -16.39 27.86 -1.62
CA GLU A 502 -15.40 27.73 -0.55
C GLU A 502 -14.44 26.55 -0.83
N ALA A 503 -14.94 25.53 -1.54
CA ALA A 503 -14.17 24.40 -2.04
C ALA A 503 -14.15 24.36 -3.57
N LEU A 504 -13.08 23.78 -4.12
CA LEU A 504 -12.86 23.56 -5.55
C LEU A 504 -12.82 22.06 -5.81
N CYS A 505 -13.59 21.59 -6.78
CA CYS A 505 -13.44 20.26 -7.35
C CYS A 505 -12.83 20.37 -8.74
N LEU A 506 -11.58 19.94 -8.89
CA LEU A 506 -10.95 19.79 -10.20
C LEU A 506 -11.47 18.51 -10.83
N LEU A 507 -12.15 18.63 -11.98
CA LEU A 507 -12.77 17.50 -12.65
C LEU A 507 -12.43 17.51 -14.14
N ASN A 508 -11.99 16.37 -14.65
CA ASN A 508 -11.76 16.24 -16.10
C ASN A 508 -13.10 16.14 -16.85
N ASN A 509 -13.13 16.65 -18.08
CA ASN A 509 -14.31 16.68 -18.94
C ASN A 509 -14.69 15.30 -19.53
N ASP A 510 -13.91 14.25 -19.29
CA ASP A 510 -14.15 12.87 -19.72
C ASP A 510 -14.49 11.95 -18.54
N THR A 511 -15.09 12.52 -17.49
CA THR A 511 -15.63 11.79 -16.35
C THR A 511 -17.14 11.60 -16.45
N GLU A 512 -17.67 10.62 -15.73
CA GLU A 512 -19.11 10.36 -15.65
C GLU A 512 -19.46 9.89 -14.23
N ILE A 513 -20.49 10.48 -13.63
CA ILE A 513 -20.90 10.19 -12.25
C ILE A 513 -21.55 8.80 -12.16
N ILE A 514 -21.09 7.99 -11.20
CA ILE A 514 -21.69 6.69 -10.86
C ILE A 514 -22.50 6.83 -9.59
N SER A 515 -21.87 7.21 -8.47
CA SER A 515 -22.55 7.39 -7.18
C SER A 515 -23.23 8.76 -7.11
N PRO A 516 -24.56 8.85 -6.90
CA PRO A 516 -25.24 10.13 -6.76
C PRO A 516 -24.71 11.03 -5.64
N ASP A 517 -24.29 10.41 -4.52
CA ASP A 517 -23.80 11.06 -3.31
C ASP A 517 -22.27 11.23 -3.25
N TRP A 518 -21.60 11.13 -4.40
CA TRP A 518 -20.14 11.20 -4.51
C TRP A 518 -19.56 12.49 -3.89
N LEU A 519 -20.24 13.63 -4.09
CA LEU A 519 -19.73 14.91 -3.63
C LEU A 519 -19.99 15.12 -2.14
N GLU A 520 -21.11 14.62 -1.61
CA GLU A 520 -21.39 14.55 -0.17
C GLU A 520 -20.29 13.76 0.55
N GLU A 521 -19.96 12.59 0.02
CA GLU A 521 -18.90 11.72 0.55
C GLU A 521 -17.55 12.46 0.57
N MET A 522 -17.16 13.08 -0.54
CA MET A 522 -15.90 13.81 -0.63
C MET A 522 -15.86 15.05 0.29
N VAL A 523 -16.96 15.81 0.37
CA VAL A 523 -17.06 16.97 1.27
C VAL A 523 -17.03 16.53 2.73
N GLY A 524 -17.69 15.41 3.08
CA GLY A 524 -17.67 14.84 4.42
C GLY A 524 -16.26 14.55 4.94
N HIS A 525 -15.39 14.05 4.07
CA HIS A 525 -13.96 13.92 4.38
C HIS A 525 -13.22 15.27 4.40
N LEU A 526 -13.51 16.18 3.47
CA LEU A 526 -12.81 17.47 3.35
C LEU A 526 -12.97 18.35 4.60
N ILE A 527 -14.15 18.33 5.22
CA ILE A 527 -14.46 19.12 6.43
C ILE A 527 -13.79 18.59 7.70
N GLN A 528 -13.18 17.39 7.63
CA GLN A 528 -12.46 16.85 8.76
C GLN A 528 -11.16 17.63 9.02
N LYS A 529 -10.74 17.63 10.29
CA LYS A 529 -9.55 18.37 10.75
C LYS A 529 -8.34 18.11 9.84
N ARG A 530 -7.75 19.20 9.33
CA ARG A 530 -6.52 19.19 8.52
C ARG A 530 -6.60 18.30 7.26
N VAL A 531 -7.77 18.11 6.65
CA VAL A 531 -7.86 17.49 5.31
C VAL A 531 -7.77 18.58 4.24
N GLY A 532 -6.78 18.46 3.35
CA GLY A 532 -6.50 19.45 2.31
C GLY A 532 -6.95 19.02 0.91
N ALA A 533 -7.01 17.71 0.66
CA ALA A 533 -7.56 17.18 -0.59
C ALA A 533 -8.26 15.83 -0.38
N VAL A 534 -9.29 15.58 -1.19
CA VAL A 534 -10.02 14.31 -1.26
C VAL A 534 -10.12 13.85 -2.70
N GLY A 535 -9.89 12.57 -2.96
CA GLY A 535 -10.02 11.96 -4.29
C GLY A 535 -11.00 10.80 -4.31
N ALA A 536 -11.72 10.69 -5.42
CA ALA A 536 -12.68 9.63 -5.70
C ALA A 536 -12.01 8.34 -6.20
N LYS A 537 -12.75 7.23 -6.24
CA LYS A 537 -12.36 6.01 -6.96
C LYS A 537 -12.82 6.10 -8.41
N LEU A 538 -11.89 5.84 -9.33
CA LEU A 538 -12.15 5.94 -10.77
C LEU A 538 -12.10 4.58 -11.42
N TYR A 539 -13.04 4.34 -12.34
CA TYR A 539 -13.12 3.14 -13.14
C TYR A 539 -12.88 3.44 -14.62
N TYR A 540 -12.27 2.46 -15.30
CA TYR A 540 -12.35 2.38 -16.75
C TYR A 540 -13.80 2.08 -17.18
N PRO A 541 -14.18 2.36 -18.44
CA PRO A 541 -15.54 2.08 -18.94
C PRO A 541 -15.93 0.60 -18.86
N ASP A 542 -14.95 -0.31 -18.80
CA ASP A 542 -15.18 -1.75 -18.61
C ASP A 542 -15.35 -2.18 -17.14
N GLY A 543 -15.41 -1.22 -16.21
CA GLY A 543 -15.64 -1.45 -14.79
C GLY A 543 -14.41 -1.83 -13.98
N ARG A 544 -13.22 -1.98 -14.60
CA ARG A 544 -11.97 -2.19 -13.84
C ARG A 544 -11.51 -0.91 -13.17
N VAL A 545 -10.83 -1.05 -12.02
CA VAL A 545 -10.26 0.07 -11.27
C VAL A 545 -9.15 0.75 -12.08
N GLN A 546 -9.27 2.06 -12.25
CA GLN A 546 -8.25 2.92 -12.85
C GLN A 546 -7.53 3.78 -11.80
N HIS A 547 -8.19 4.11 -10.69
CA HIS A 547 -7.59 4.86 -9.59
C HIS A 547 -8.20 4.46 -8.26
N ALA A 548 -7.36 3.98 -7.35
CA ALA A 548 -7.66 3.84 -5.92
C ALA A 548 -6.62 4.61 -5.08
N GLY A 549 -6.36 5.86 -5.49
CA GLY A 549 -5.33 6.72 -4.91
C GLY A 549 -3.93 6.58 -5.52
N VAL A 550 -2.98 7.42 -5.09
CA VAL A 550 -1.62 7.51 -5.67
C VAL A 550 -0.53 7.54 -4.60
N THR A 551 0.57 6.83 -4.88
CA THR A 551 1.85 6.92 -4.15
C THR A 551 2.96 7.43 -5.07
N VAL A 552 4.00 8.03 -4.49
CA VAL A 552 5.17 8.56 -5.22
C VAL A 552 6.39 7.66 -5.01
N GLY A 553 7.16 7.40 -6.06
CA GLY A 553 8.32 6.50 -6.00
C GLY A 553 8.08 5.17 -6.70
N PRO A 554 7.13 4.33 -6.24
CA PRO A 554 6.79 3.09 -6.92
C PRO A 554 6.47 3.33 -8.41
N GLY A 555 7.04 2.50 -9.29
CA GLY A 555 6.94 2.67 -10.74
C GLY A 555 7.86 3.77 -11.32
N GLY A 556 8.63 4.46 -10.47
CA GLY A 556 9.67 5.40 -10.85
C GLY A 556 9.27 6.88 -10.89
N CYS A 557 8.05 7.26 -10.51
CA CYS A 557 7.65 8.65 -10.32
C CYS A 557 6.41 8.76 -9.42
N ALA A 558 5.22 8.54 -9.96
CA ALA A 558 3.97 8.45 -9.21
C ALA A 558 3.08 7.42 -9.92
N THR A 559 2.36 6.62 -9.15
CA THR A 559 1.53 5.53 -9.70
C THR A 559 0.18 5.45 -9.01
N HIS A 560 -0.86 5.27 -9.82
CA HIS A 560 -2.19 4.88 -9.37
C HIS A 560 -2.13 3.48 -8.76
N LEU A 561 -2.64 3.34 -7.55
CA LEU A 561 -2.71 2.07 -6.86
C LEU A 561 -3.85 1.21 -7.40
N HIS A 562 -3.68 -0.11 -7.31
CA HIS A 562 -4.71 -1.12 -7.61
C HIS A 562 -5.31 -1.02 -9.03
N LEU A 563 -4.49 -0.61 -10.01
CA LEU A 563 -4.85 -0.61 -11.42
C LEU A 563 -5.33 -2.00 -11.87
N ASP A 564 -6.35 -2.01 -12.72
CA ASP A 564 -6.94 -3.19 -13.36
C ASP A 564 -7.58 -4.21 -12.39
N LEU A 565 -7.80 -3.86 -11.12
CA LEU A 565 -8.60 -4.71 -10.23
C LEU A 565 -10.07 -4.72 -10.67
N ASP A 566 -10.73 -5.86 -10.45
CA ASP A 566 -12.18 -5.93 -10.56
C ASP A 566 -12.83 -5.05 -9.48
N ARG A 567 -13.94 -4.40 -9.80
CA ARG A 567 -14.62 -3.40 -8.95
C ARG A 567 -14.85 -3.85 -7.51
N ALA A 568 -15.25 -5.12 -7.32
CA ALA A 568 -15.54 -5.70 -6.00
C ALA A 568 -14.30 -6.16 -5.21
N THR A 569 -13.11 -6.09 -5.80
CA THR A 569 -11.88 -6.59 -5.16
C THR A 569 -11.31 -5.54 -4.21
N GLY A 570 -11.13 -5.91 -2.93
CA GLY A 570 -10.54 -5.02 -1.91
C GLY A 570 -9.05 -4.72 -2.12
N GLY A 571 -8.36 -5.47 -2.98
CA GLY A 571 -6.93 -5.27 -3.25
C GLY A 571 -6.04 -5.59 -2.05
N TYR A 572 -4.80 -5.12 -2.10
CA TYR A 572 -3.80 -5.36 -1.05
C TYR A 572 -4.32 -4.91 0.33
N CYS A 573 -4.49 -5.85 1.26
CA CYS A 573 -5.04 -5.64 2.61
C CYS A 573 -6.37 -4.86 2.63
N GLY A 574 -7.24 -5.04 1.63
CA GLY A 574 -8.54 -4.36 1.57
C GLY A 574 -8.48 -2.86 1.22
N ARG A 575 -7.28 -2.31 0.96
CA ARG A 575 -7.05 -0.87 0.76
C ARG A 575 -7.79 -0.25 -0.42
N ALA A 576 -8.23 -1.00 -1.42
CA ALA A 576 -9.02 -0.46 -2.53
C ALA A 576 -10.51 -0.27 -2.18
N ALA A 577 -10.94 -0.73 -1.01
CA ALA A 577 -12.33 -0.71 -0.53
C ALA A 577 -12.53 0.09 0.78
N ILE A 578 -11.48 0.79 1.25
CA ILE A 578 -11.54 1.61 2.46
C ILE A 578 -10.94 3.00 2.25
N ALA A 579 -11.50 4.00 2.94
CA ALA A 579 -10.95 5.34 2.99
C ALA A 579 -9.60 5.35 3.72
N GLN A 580 -8.63 6.09 3.20
CA GLN A 580 -7.29 6.17 3.79
C GLN A 580 -6.54 7.43 3.35
N GLU A 581 -5.51 7.77 4.12
CA GLU A 581 -4.53 8.77 3.67
C GLU A 581 -3.57 8.19 2.64
N LEU A 582 -3.23 9.00 1.65
CA LEU A 582 -2.25 8.69 0.61
C LEU A 582 -1.36 9.91 0.33
N SER A 583 -0.34 9.70 -0.50
CA SER A 583 0.57 10.78 -0.90
C SER A 583 -0.11 11.74 -1.86
N ALA A 584 -0.97 11.22 -2.74
CA ALA A 584 -1.73 12.02 -3.67
C ALA A 584 -3.02 11.34 -4.15
N VAL A 585 -3.87 12.15 -4.77
CA VAL A 585 -5.02 11.73 -5.58
C VAL A 585 -4.94 12.44 -6.93
N THR A 586 -5.69 11.97 -7.92
CA THR A 586 -5.60 12.49 -9.28
C THR A 586 -6.53 13.67 -9.55
N GLY A 587 -6.09 14.62 -10.38
CA GLY A 587 -6.88 15.74 -10.88
C GLY A 587 -8.03 15.34 -11.81
N ALA A 588 -8.18 14.05 -12.15
CA ALA A 588 -9.41 13.60 -12.80
C ALA A 588 -10.64 13.82 -11.91
N CYS A 589 -10.51 13.70 -10.59
CA CYS A 589 -11.50 14.15 -9.60
C CYS A 589 -10.80 14.44 -8.25
N LEU A 590 -10.53 15.71 -7.98
CA LEU A 590 -9.83 16.17 -6.77
C LEU A 590 -10.61 17.33 -6.14
N LEU A 591 -11.09 17.12 -4.91
CA LEU A 591 -11.75 18.15 -4.10
C LEU A 591 -10.74 18.77 -3.12
N THR A 592 -10.71 20.09 -3.00
CA THR A 592 -9.79 20.81 -2.09
C THR A 592 -10.39 22.15 -1.64
N TRP A 593 -9.92 22.70 -0.53
CA TRP A 593 -10.31 24.04 -0.10
C TRP A 593 -9.76 25.10 -1.06
N LYS A 594 -10.61 26.05 -1.47
CA LYS A 594 -10.19 27.17 -2.34
C LYS A 594 -9.09 28.00 -1.68
N SER A 595 -9.24 28.29 -0.39
CA SER A 595 -8.27 29.06 0.40
C SER A 595 -6.89 28.39 0.41
N VAL A 596 -6.83 27.10 0.72
CA VAL A 596 -5.58 26.33 0.76
C VAL A 596 -4.97 26.20 -0.64
N TYR A 597 -5.80 25.98 -1.66
CA TYR A 597 -5.33 25.94 -3.06
C TYR A 597 -4.66 27.25 -3.46
N GLN A 598 -5.25 28.39 -3.09
CA GLN A 598 -4.69 29.71 -3.38
C GLN A 598 -3.45 30.02 -2.53
N GLU A 599 -3.46 29.67 -1.24
CA GLU A 599 -2.32 29.83 -0.32
C GLU A 599 -1.07 29.10 -0.84
N LEU A 600 -1.24 27.88 -1.35
CA LEU A 600 -0.15 27.10 -1.92
C LEU A 600 0.21 27.52 -3.36
N GLY A 601 -0.43 28.54 -3.93
CA GLY A 601 -0.17 29.01 -5.30
C GLY A 601 -0.74 28.10 -6.41
N GLY A 602 -1.70 27.25 -6.08
CA GLY A 602 -2.41 26.37 -7.00
C GLY A 602 -1.53 25.28 -7.59
N LEU A 603 -1.83 24.87 -8.83
CA LEU A 603 -1.05 23.90 -9.60
C LEU A 603 0.21 24.53 -10.22
N GLU A 604 1.32 23.78 -10.29
CA GLU A 604 2.61 24.25 -10.85
C GLU A 604 2.55 24.44 -12.37
N GLU A 605 2.10 25.63 -12.80
CA GLU A 605 1.82 25.92 -14.21
C GLU A 605 3.05 26.19 -15.09
N LYS A 606 4.24 26.38 -14.52
CA LYS A 606 5.46 26.65 -15.31
C LYS A 606 6.14 25.35 -15.74
N ARG A 607 6.21 24.37 -14.83
CA ARG A 607 6.98 23.12 -15.04
C ARG A 607 6.11 21.89 -15.24
N LEU A 608 4.87 21.89 -14.73
CA LEU A 608 3.93 20.78 -14.79
C LEU A 608 2.67 21.22 -15.55
N THR A 609 2.76 21.36 -16.86
CA THR A 609 1.70 21.97 -17.68
C THR A 609 0.55 21.00 -18.01
N VAL A 610 0.80 19.69 -17.96
CA VAL A 610 -0.18 18.65 -18.28
C VAL A 610 -0.19 17.53 -17.25
N GLY A 611 0.97 16.96 -16.92
CA GLY A 611 1.06 15.80 -16.02
C GLY A 611 1.62 16.16 -14.64
N PHE A 612 1.29 15.34 -13.64
CA PHE A 612 1.80 15.38 -12.27
C PHE A 612 1.53 16.67 -11.46
N ASN A 613 0.80 17.64 -12.02
CA ASN A 613 0.48 18.89 -11.33
C ASN A 613 -0.38 18.67 -10.08
N ASP A 614 -1.36 17.79 -10.19
CA ASP A 614 -2.20 17.24 -9.13
C ASP A 614 -1.37 16.55 -8.04
N ILE A 615 -0.40 15.73 -8.45
CA ILE A 615 0.49 15.01 -7.54
C ILE A 615 1.39 15.98 -6.79
N ASP A 616 2.03 16.94 -7.48
CA ASP A 616 2.86 17.97 -6.86
C ASP A 616 2.06 18.82 -5.85
N TYR A 617 0.83 19.19 -6.20
CA TYR A 617 -0.06 19.92 -5.30
C TYR A 617 -0.40 19.11 -4.03
N CYS A 618 -0.75 17.84 -4.18
CA CYS A 618 -0.98 16.95 -3.04
C CYS A 618 0.27 16.80 -2.16
N MET A 619 1.46 16.70 -2.77
CA MET A 619 2.71 16.60 -2.03
C MET A 619 3.03 17.90 -1.27
N ARG A 620 2.74 19.08 -1.85
CA ARG A 620 2.86 20.37 -1.16
C ARG A 620 1.85 20.54 -0.02
N LEU A 621 0.61 20.07 -0.20
CA LEU A 621 -0.38 20.00 0.88
C LEU A 621 0.19 19.25 2.09
N ARG A 622 0.81 18.10 1.83
CA ARG A 622 1.43 17.27 2.88
C ARG A 622 2.62 17.95 3.56
N GLU A 623 3.50 18.61 2.80
CA GLU A 623 4.58 19.42 3.37
C GLU A 623 4.04 20.54 4.28
N ALA A 624 2.87 21.11 3.96
CA ALA A 624 2.18 22.11 4.77
C ALA A 624 1.33 21.51 5.92
N GLY A 625 1.44 20.20 6.18
CA GLY A 625 0.74 19.52 7.28
C GLY A 625 -0.74 19.19 7.02
N TRP A 626 -1.19 19.26 5.76
CA TRP A 626 -2.51 18.81 5.35
C TRP A 626 -2.50 17.33 4.96
N ARG A 627 -3.63 16.66 5.21
CA ARG A 627 -3.87 15.26 4.88
C ARG A 627 -4.54 15.16 3.51
N VAL A 628 -4.20 14.12 2.77
CA VAL A 628 -4.79 13.82 1.45
C VAL A 628 -5.50 12.49 1.56
N ILE A 629 -6.81 12.49 1.34
CA ILE A 629 -7.68 11.33 1.55
C ILE A 629 -8.12 10.76 0.21
N PHE A 630 -8.02 9.45 0.08
CA PHE A 630 -8.74 8.70 -0.95
C PHE A 630 -9.98 8.08 -0.30
N THR A 631 -11.15 8.22 -0.92
CA THR A 631 -12.36 7.50 -0.53
C THR A 631 -12.82 6.57 -1.67
N PRO A 632 -13.10 5.29 -1.39
CA PRO A 632 -13.63 4.35 -2.36
C PRO A 632 -15.13 4.53 -2.61
N HIS A 633 -15.81 5.38 -1.82
CA HIS A 633 -17.26 5.50 -1.78
C HIS A 633 -17.79 6.65 -2.66
N ALA A 634 -16.89 7.48 -3.22
CA ALA A 634 -17.19 8.37 -4.34
C ALA A 634 -16.71 7.69 -5.63
N GLU A 635 -17.64 7.25 -6.49
CA GLU A 635 -17.32 6.47 -7.68
C GLU A 635 -17.66 7.22 -8.97
N LEU A 636 -16.71 7.28 -9.90
CA LEU A 636 -16.87 7.87 -11.22
C LEU A 636 -16.22 6.97 -12.29
N TYR A 637 -16.74 7.01 -13.52
CA TYR A 637 -15.99 6.55 -14.68
C TYR A 637 -15.06 7.67 -15.16
N HIS A 638 -13.91 7.30 -15.70
CA HIS A 638 -13.01 8.22 -16.39
C HIS A 638 -12.58 7.59 -17.71
N HIS A 639 -13.12 8.14 -18.81
CA HIS A 639 -13.04 7.64 -20.19
C HIS A 639 -11.68 7.96 -20.86
N GLU A 640 -10.61 7.88 -20.07
CA GLU A 640 -9.24 8.32 -20.34
C GLU A 640 -8.77 8.19 -21.81
N SER A 641 -8.09 9.22 -22.31
CA SER A 641 -7.48 9.30 -23.66
C SER A 641 -8.43 9.54 -24.83
N ALA A 642 -9.74 9.71 -24.60
CA ALA A 642 -10.68 10.01 -25.68
C ALA A 642 -10.61 11.47 -26.20
N THR A 643 -10.14 12.44 -25.40
CA THR A 643 -9.91 13.85 -25.83
C THR A 643 -8.53 14.12 -26.42
N ARG A 644 -7.54 13.25 -26.18
CA ARG A 644 -6.12 13.51 -26.50
C ARG A 644 -5.76 13.03 -27.92
N GLY A 645 -6.50 13.52 -28.91
CA GLY A 645 -6.25 13.26 -30.34
C GLY A 645 -4.90 13.79 -30.85
N ASN A 646 -4.40 13.15 -31.91
CA ASN A 646 -3.40 13.54 -32.95
C ASN A 646 -2.28 14.59 -32.69
N ASP A 647 -1.88 14.87 -31.46
CA ASP A 647 -0.65 15.63 -31.21
C ASP A 647 0.59 14.86 -31.69
N ASP A 648 1.58 15.57 -32.26
CA ASP A 648 2.90 15.00 -32.57
C ASP A 648 3.45 14.27 -31.33
N PRO A 649 3.72 12.95 -31.43
CA PRO A 649 4.22 12.15 -30.33
C PRO A 649 5.50 12.70 -29.69
N LEU A 650 6.34 13.41 -30.45
CA LEU A 650 7.67 13.85 -30.00
C LEU A 650 7.59 15.01 -28.98
N PRO A 651 6.98 16.19 -29.26
CA PRO A 651 6.80 17.24 -28.26
C PRO A 651 6.11 16.76 -26.98
N ARG A 652 5.10 15.88 -27.11
CA ARG A 652 4.38 15.28 -25.97
C ARG A 652 5.31 14.44 -25.10
N ARG A 653 6.12 13.56 -25.71
CA ARG A 653 7.12 12.74 -25.01
C ARG A 653 8.20 13.58 -24.35
N LEU A 654 8.69 14.63 -25.03
CA LEU A 654 9.70 15.54 -24.48
C LEU A 654 9.18 16.33 -23.27
N ARG A 655 7.95 16.85 -23.34
CA ARG A 655 7.28 17.49 -22.20
C ARG A 655 7.14 16.51 -21.03
N ALA A 656 6.56 15.33 -21.26
CA ALA A 656 6.36 14.33 -20.21
C ALA A 656 7.69 13.93 -19.52
N ARG A 657 8.79 13.81 -20.29
CA ARG A 657 10.12 13.57 -19.72
C ARG A 657 10.59 14.71 -18.81
N ARG A 658 10.37 15.97 -19.20
CA ARG A 658 10.72 17.15 -18.38
C ARG A 658 9.90 17.19 -17.09
N GLU A 659 8.59 16.92 -17.17
CA GLU A 659 7.68 16.86 -16.02
C GLU A 659 8.12 15.76 -15.02
N VAL A 660 8.41 14.55 -15.50
CA VAL A 660 8.96 13.46 -14.67
C VAL A 660 10.29 13.84 -14.04
N GLN A 661 11.20 14.48 -14.80
CA GLN A 661 12.49 14.90 -14.26
C GLN A 661 12.34 15.96 -13.16
N PHE A 662 11.40 16.89 -13.32
CA PHE A 662 11.07 17.86 -12.28
C PHE A 662 10.59 17.15 -11.02
N MET A 663 9.60 16.25 -11.12
CA MET A 663 9.08 15.50 -9.99
C MET A 663 10.17 14.71 -9.26
N ARG A 664 11.02 13.99 -10.01
CA ARG A 664 12.14 13.21 -9.44
C ARG A 664 13.16 14.06 -8.72
N ARG A 665 13.39 15.30 -9.17
CA ARG A 665 14.32 16.23 -8.51
C ARG A 665 13.68 16.83 -7.26
N ARG A 666 12.44 17.32 -7.37
CA ARG A 666 11.73 18.02 -6.28
C ARG A 666 11.34 17.09 -5.14
N TRP A 667 10.95 15.86 -5.44
CA TRP A 667 10.39 14.90 -4.50
C TRP A 667 11.30 13.69 -4.27
N ARG A 668 12.60 13.81 -4.55
CA ARG A 668 13.58 12.70 -4.52
C ARG A 668 13.49 11.85 -3.25
N GLU A 669 13.48 12.50 -2.09
CA GLU A 669 13.45 11.82 -0.79
C GLU A 669 12.16 11.02 -0.60
N ARG A 670 11.01 11.66 -0.83
CA ARG A 670 9.69 11.00 -0.73
C ARG A 670 9.51 9.88 -1.75
N MET A 671 10.09 10.00 -2.95
CA MET A 671 10.08 8.92 -3.93
C MET A 671 10.92 7.70 -3.53
N THR A 672 11.84 7.83 -2.57
CA THR A 672 12.58 6.68 -2.03
C THR A 672 11.91 6.04 -0.82
N ASN A 673 11.04 6.77 -0.14
CA ASN A 673 10.35 6.35 1.07
C ASN A 673 8.97 7.04 1.17
N ASP A 674 8.00 6.52 0.43
CA ASP A 674 6.62 7.00 0.49
C ASP A 674 5.94 6.44 1.76
N PRO A 675 5.36 7.29 2.61
CA PRO A 675 4.80 6.86 3.89
C PRO A 675 3.62 5.88 3.73
N TYR A 676 2.97 5.81 2.57
CA TYR A 676 1.82 4.91 2.34
C TYR A 676 2.13 3.73 1.42
N TYR A 677 3.41 3.54 1.07
CA TYR A 677 3.90 2.38 0.34
C TYR A 677 5.13 1.79 1.02
N ASN A 678 4.90 0.71 1.78
CA ASN A 678 5.89 0.09 2.64
C ASN A 678 7.18 -0.27 1.87
N PRO A 679 8.37 -0.01 2.44
CA PRO A 679 9.66 -0.29 1.79
C PRO A 679 9.95 -1.77 1.53
N ASN A 680 9.26 -2.70 2.20
CA ASN A 680 9.34 -4.14 1.94
C ASN A 680 8.57 -4.58 0.68
N LEU A 681 7.86 -3.66 0.03
CA LEU A 681 7.15 -3.88 -1.24
C LEU A 681 8.00 -3.43 -2.43
N SER A 682 7.69 -3.94 -3.62
CA SER A 682 8.41 -3.58 -4.85
C SER A 682 8.14 -2.13 -5.24
N TYR A 683 9.20 -1.30 -5.26
CA TYR A 683 9.15 0.04 -5.86
C TYR A 683 9.32 0.00 -7.39
N ARG A 684 9.72 -1.14 -7.95
CA ARG A 684 9.79 -1.32 -9.40
C ARG A 684 8.44 -1.65 -9.99
N ARG A 685 7.66 -2.43 -9.25
CA ARG A 685 6.32 -2.85 -9.61
C ARG A 685 5.35 -2.33 -8.56
N PRO A 686 4.62 -1.24 -8.86
CA PRO A 686 3.61 -0.68 -7.97
C PRO A 686 2.34 -1.56 -7.95
N ASP A 687 2.50 -2.84 -7.64
CA ASP A 687 1.46 -3.87 -7.58
C ASP A 687 1.40 -4.59 -6.22
N PHE A 688 2.07 -4.02 -5.21
CA PHE A 688 2.18 -4.58 -3.86
C PHE A 688 2.84 -5.97 -3.79
N ALA A 689 3.60 -6.37 -4.81
CA ALA A 689 4.47 -7.53 -4.72
C ALA A 689 5.60 -7.30 -3.70
N LEU A 690 6.18 -8.39 -3.20
CA LEU A 690 7.35 -8.35 -2.32
C LEU A 690 8.52 -7.60 -2.99
N GLY A 691 9.21 -6.81 -2.19
CA GLY A 691 10.37 -6.03 -2.60
C GLY A 691 11.58 -6.94 -2.86
N GLU A 692 12.28 -6.68 -3.95
CA GLU A 692 13.39 -7.55 -4.38
C GLU A 692 14.73 -7.14 -3.77
N SER A 693 14.83 -5.89 -3.33
CA SER A 693 16.04 -5.30 -2.75
C SER A 693 15.75 -4.69 -1.41
N ARG A 694 16.76 -4.72 -0.52
CA ARG A 694 16.56 -4.31 0.84
C ARG A 694 16.54 -2.78 0.97
N ARG A 695 15.34 -2.23 1.23
CA ARG A 695 15.14 -0.79 1.49
C ARG A 695 15.08 -0.46 2.98
N VAL A 696 14.77 -1.46 3.81
CA VAL A 696 14.71 -1.31 5.27
C VAL A 696 16.11 -1.36 5.87
N ARG A 697 16.50 -0.27 6.53
CA ARG A 697 17.75 -0.18 7.27
C ARG A 697 17.64 -1.02 8.55
N ARG A 698 18.58 -1.96 8.75
CA ARG A 698 18.66 -2.74 9.99
C ARG A 698 19.51 -1.95 10.99
N PRO A 699 19.02 -1.71 12.22
CA PRO A 699 19.73 -0.91 13.21
C PRO A 699 21.16 -1.37 13.50
N TRP A 700 21.41 -2.69 13.51
CA TRP A 700 22.70 -3.29 13.86
C TRP A 700 23.73 -3.31 12.72
N GLN A 701 23.38 -2.78 11.54
CA GLN A 701 24.30 -2.75 10.39
C GLN A 701 24.99 -1.40 10.20
N HIS A 702 24.65 -0.41 11.01
CA HIS A 702 25.30 0.88 11.02
C HIS A 702 26.10 1.05 12.32
N PRO A 703 27.32 1.60 12.29
CA PRO A 703 27.94 2.08 13.50
C PRO A 703 26.99 3.10 14.13
N ALA A 704 26.72 2.96 15.43
CA ALA A 704 25.96 3.96 16.17
C ALA A 704 26.58 5.33 15.85
N SER A 705 25.84 6.18 15.14
CA SER A 705 26.26 7.53 14.85
C SER A 705 26.47 8.23 16.20
N SER A 706 27.73 8.56 16.47
CA SER A 706 28.21 9.35 17.60
C SER A 706 27.43 10.64 17.78
#